data_AF-A0A7I9UX38-F1
#
_entry.id   AF-A0A7I9UX38-F1
#
_cell.length_a   1.000
_cell.length_b   1.000
_cell.length_c   1.000
_cell.angle_alpha   90.00
_cell.angle_beta   90.00
_cell.angle_gamma   90.00
#
_symmetry.space_group_name_H-M   'P 1'
#
loop_
_entity.id
_entity.type
_entity.pdbx_description
1 polymer ?
#
loop_
_entity_poly.entity_id
_entity_poly.type
_entity_poly.pdbx_seq_one_letter_code
_entity_poly.pdbx_strand_id
1 'polypeptide(L)'
;MPSRVSRATSPSGSPRSPTRRWTASARSPTGGVGLGPIADSLDSAHAAAVAAPLATDRELPLLGLFKERSEGAGHSYGTTAVRRWEELNAEAPVYPAGDRVSPTVERAGATASLPLLTLSELKSAFGLDAHAYDDSGFDRLSDEAMDAFTVTEAYRALSADLARARERRPSALRDVLAISPAGDPVDLGAVTPVHDITATFASGAMSHGALVASAHEAVAHGTNMVGALSNSGEGGEHLSRYGTIRASRIKQFASGRFGIWAGYLADPELRELEIKIGQGAKPGEGGQLPAPKVTVEIAAARGGTPGVELISPPPHHDTYSIEDLAQLIHDCKAARVRVIVKLVSSEGIGTIAVGVAKAGADVINVAGNTGGTGAAAVTSLRYAGRVAEIGLAEVHQALCANGLRSKVVLRVSGAHQTGRDVVVSALLGADSFEFGTSALMSIGCVMAKNCNVRCPAGLTTNPELFEGDPRAVAQYLLNVAAEVREVLAANGLTSLAQARGRTDLLSVLDHPAIVGRIRPDALLARIDEVVIADPVYLERDYAVDDELVAQVRAALVDDRAAVATPAPARLDNRNKGVGAQLAIDLERLLNWELDGPEADALAPVLLDDRGRRYLAPDSVRVETDGSAGQSYAAFCNDGMRLRHRGTCNDGVGKSMSGGTVVVCSPGGGSTDVGGNVLIGNFALFGATGGRLFVQGEAGDRFAVRNSGATAVVEGLGEYGCEYMTNGAVLNLGGYGNGLANGMSGGFLYQYDPAGKVGRRVSADSVITGSIADADDPFAALHHDAVHLMLTWHAEATGSALAQRLLRDWETERGSFVYAMPRALLAHQDSATIMASLDRRGLLDELSTSIALEQVRGLKRATREATAVADGVVPAFGHTDDESTFRLLNAFTLFELSREVAANRLRKSPDVDTESIARAARNLVLTEDFELINRVAKYARDILGDYTAEQLAALIGAKRVNDYKQALALRNVRSMDAPATYGWLLLQDRRNRALLGGLPSYDELFASRAVPHVAQSLRTAGITRELSTPVTRTKAG
;
A
#
# COMPACT_ATOMS: atom_id res chain seq x y z
N MET A 1 -14.69 -0.02 -43.87
CA MET A 1 -15.10 -1.28 -44.52
C MET A 1 -14.03 -2.34 -44.28
N PRO A 2 -14.36 -3.44 -43.60
CA PRO A 2 -13.64 -4.68 -43.81
C PRO A 2 -14.61 -5.86 -43.94
N SER A 3 -14.62 -6.48 -45.12
CA SER A 3 -15.14 -7.82 -45.30
C SER A 3 -14.04 -8.65 -45.96
N ARG A 4 -13.87 -9.89 -45.49
CA ARG A 4 -12.96 -10.93 -45.96
C ARG A 4 -11.54 -10.91 -45.37
N VAL A 5 -11.44 -11.44 -44.16
CA VAL A 5 -10.37 -12.39 -43.84
C VAL A 5 -11.01 -13.76 -43.71
N SER A 6 -10.42 -14.71 -44.44
CA SER A 6 -10.91 -16.04 -44.74
C SER A 6 -11.20 -16.88 -43.50
N ARG A 7 -12.33 -17.60 -43.56
CA ARG A 7 -12.54 -18.86 -42.84
C ARG A 7 -11.44 -19.85 -43.26
N ALA A 8 -10.34 -19.87 -42.53
CA ALA A 8 -9.49 -21.05 -42.48
C ALA A 8 -10.21 -22.07 -41.59
N THR A 9 -10.55 -23.20 -42.18
CA THR A 9 -11.09 -24.39 -41.52
C THR A 9 -10.16 -24.82 -40.38
N SER A 10 -10.59 -24.63 -39.12
CA SER A 10 -9.89 -25.23 -37.98
C SER A 10 -10.10 -26.75 -38.02
N PRO A 11 -9.05 -27.57 -37.87
CA PRO A 11 -9.26 -28.97 -37.55
C PRO A 11 -9.96 -29.05 -36.19
N SER A 12 -11.00 -29.87 -36.15
CA SER A 12 -11.71 -30.40 -34.97
C SER A 12 -11.03 -30.23 -33.60
N GLY A 13 -11.76 -29.65 -32.64
CA GLY A 13 -11.75 -30.14 -31.25
C GLY A 13 -11.21 -29.21 -30.17
N SER A 14 -11.87 -28.08 -29.89
CA SER A 14 -11.85 -27.58 -28.50
C SER A 14 -12.50 -28.66 -27.62
N PRO A 15 -11.89 -29.09 -26.50
CA PRO A 15 -12.48 -30.07 -25.61
C PRO A 15 -13.82 -29.54 -25.09
N ARG A 16 -14.92 -30.09 -25.61
CA ARG A 16 -16.26 -29.71 -25.18
C ARG A 16 -16.48 -30.22 -23.76
N SER A 17 -16.95 -29.34 -22.87
CA SER A 17 -17.41 -29.77 -21.55
C SER A 17 -18.44 -30.90 -21.69
N PRO A 18 -18.32 -32.00 -20.91
CA PRO A 18 -19.35 -33.04 -20.85
C PRO A 18 -20.75 -32.50 -20.52
N THR A 19 -20.84 -31.34 -19.85
CA THR A 19 -22.10 -30.69 -19.45
C THR A 19 -22.60 -29.62 -20.41
N ARG A 20 -21.92 -29.39 -21.56
CA ARG A 20 -22.25 -28.33 -22.53
C ARG A 20 -23.71 -28.33 -23.01
N ARG A 21 -24.37 -29.49 -23.04
CA ARG A 21 -25.80 -29.57 -23.38
C ARG A 21 -26.66 -28.73 -22.43
N TRP A 22 -26.20 -28.56 -21.18
CA TRP A 22 -26.97 -27.99 -20.07
C TRP A 22 -26.39 -26.63 -19.61
N THR A 23 -25.11 -26.39 -19.87
CA THR A 23 -24.45 -25.11 -19.62
C THR A 23 -24.19 -24.43 -20.97
N ALA A 24 -25.15 -23.60 -21.41
CA ALA A 24 -24.96 -22.84 -22.64
C ALA A 24 -23.69 -21.97 -22.54
N SER A 25 -22.84 -22.00 -23.57
CA SER A 25 -21.66 -21.14 -23.77
C SER A 25 -20.45 -21.25 -22.81
N ALA A 26 -20.51 -22.00 -21.71
CA ALA A 26 -19.35 -22.14 -20.81
C ALA A 26 -18.19 -22.93 -21.45
N ARG A 27 -16.99 -22.33 -21.53
CA ARG A 27 -15.78 -23.00 -21.99
C ARG A 27 -15.07 -23.73 -20.84
N SER A 28 -14.49 -24.88 -21.16
CA SER A 28 -13.73 -25.71 -20.24
C SER A 28 -12.47 -26.16 -20.97
N PRO A 29 -11.37 -25.38 -20.89
CA PRO A 29 -10.19 -25.60 -21.73
C PRO A 29 -9.49 -26.93 -21.44
N THR A 30 -9.63 -27.46 -20.24
CA THR A 30 -9.05 -28.73 -19.79
C THR A 30 -10.08 -29.85 -19.63
N GLY A 31 -11.33 -29.65 -20.07
CA GLY A 31 -12.40 -30.60 -19.77
C GLY A 31 -12.73 -30.67 -18.26
N GLY A 32 -13.19 -31.83 -17.79
CA GLY A 32 -13.58 -32.00 -16.39
C GLY A 32 -14.57 -33.14 -16.20
N VAL A 33 -15.43 -32.97 -15.20
CA VAL A 33 -16.36 -34.01 -14.76
C VAL A 33 -17.56 -34.19 -15.71
N GLY A 34 -18.01 -35.43 -15.85
CA GLY A 34 -19.24 -35.79 -16.57
C GLY A 34 -20.44 -35.96 -15.64
N LEU A 35 -21.62 -36.23 -16.22
CA LEU A 35 -22.85 -36.45 -15.44
C LEU A 35 -22.77 -37.66 -14.51
N GLY A 36 -22.08 -38.73 -14.91
CA GLY A 36 -21.93 -39.95 -14.09
C GLY A 36 -21.31 -39.65 -12.72
N PRO A 37 -20.05 -39.15 -12.65
CA PRO A 37 -19.45 -38.83 -11.36
C PRO A 37 -20.18 -37.73 -10.56
N ILE A 38 -20.89 -36.81 -11.24
CA ILE A 38 -21.77 -35.86 -10.55
C ILE A 38 -22.92 -36.62 -9.86
N ALA A 39 -23.59 -37.52 -10.58
CA ALA A 39 -24.67 -38.33 -10.04
C ALA A 39 -24.17 -39.22 -8.89
N ASP A 40 -23.01 -39.86 -9.03
CA ASP A 40 -22.42 -40.70 -7.98
C ASP A 40 -22.10 -39.89 -6.71
N SER A 41 -21.58 -38.66 -6.87
CA SER A 41 -21.33 -37.77 -5.75
C SER A 41 -22.61 -37.32 -5.06
N LEU A 42 -23.67 -37.04 -5.83
CA LEU A 42 -24.98 -36.66 -5.29
C LEU A 42 -25.65 -37.84 -4.59
N ASP A 43 -25.61 -39.03 -5.18
CA ASP A 43 -26.13 -40.27 -4.61
C ASP A 43 -25.41 -40.61 -3.30
N SER A 44 -24.07 -40.51 -3.28
CA SER A 44 -23.27 -40.72 -2.07
C SER A 44 -23.63 -39.72 -0.95
N ALA A 45 -23.79 -38.44 -1.30
CA ALA A 45 -24.18 -37.41 -0.33
C ALA A 45 -25.62 -37.63 0.19
N HIS A 46 -26.54 -38.04 -0.69
CA HIS A 46 -27.92 -38.37 -0.34
C HIS A 46 -27.98 -39.61 0.57
N ALA A 47 -27.29 -40.69 0.20
CA ALA A 47 -27.20 -41.91 1.00
C ALA A 47 -26.62 -41.64 2.38
N ALA A 48 -25.56 -40.82 2.49
CA ALA A 48 -24.99 -40.41 3.77
C ALA A 48 -25.99 -39.62 4.63
N ALA A 49 -26.74 -38.69 4.04
CA ALA A 49 -27.75 -37.90 4.74
C ALA A 49 -28.95 -38.75 5.22
N VAL A 50 -29.33 -39.78 4.46
CA VAL A 50 -30.44 -40.68 4.81
C VAL A 50 -30.02 -41.73 5.85
N ALA A 51 -28.79 -42.24 5.78
CA ALA A 51 -28.30 -43.29 6.68
C ALA A 51 -28.10 -42.80 8.13
N ALA A 52 -27.86 -41.51 8.33
CA ALA A 52 -27.67 -40.89 9.64
C ALA A 52 -28.36 -39.51 9.69
N PRO A 53 -29.68 -39.46 9.98
CA PRO A 53 -30.40 -38.21 10.11
C PRO A 53 -29.81 -37.42 11.29
N LEU A 54 -29.34 -36.21 11.00
CA LEU A 54 -28.76 -35.33 12.01
C LEU A 54 -29.84 -34.86 12.97
N ALA A 55 -29.59 -34.93 14.27
CA ALA A 55 -30.53 -34.48 15.28
C ALA A 55 -30.59 -32.95 15.36
N THR A 56 -29.48 -32.28 15.01
CA THR A 56 -29.39 -30.81 15.00
C THR A 56 -28.44 -30.33 13.89
N ASP A 57 -28.59 -29.07 13.47
CA ASP A 57 -27.70 -28.42 12.51
C ASP A 57 -26.22 -28.38 12.97
N ARG A 58 -25.93 -28.59 14.25
CA ARG A 58 -24.55 -28.66 14.78
C ARG A 58 -23.81 -29.92 14.37
N GLU A 59 -24.53 -30.95 13.94
CA GLU A 59 -23.96 -32.22 13.48
C GLU A 59 -23.73 -32.23 11.96
N LEU A 60 -24.11 -31.15 11.26
CA LEU A 60 -23.80 -31.00 9.83
C LEU A 60 -22.29 -31.09 9.65
N PRO A 61 -21.81 -32.00 8.79
CA PRO A 61 -20.39 -32.06 8.49
C PRO A 61 -19.96 -30.70 7.95
N LEU A 62 -18.80 -30.22 8.41
CA LEU A 62 -18.22 -29.03 7.81
C LEU A 62 -17.96 -29.37 6.34
N LEU A 63 -18.53 -28.57 5.44
CA LEU A 63 -18.36 -28.68 3.99
C LEU A 63 -17.60 -27.46 3.47
N GLY A 64 -16.85 -27.64 2.38
CA GLY A 64 -16.13 -26.55 1.72
C GLY A 64 -15.17 -25.80 2.66
N LEU A 65 -15.27 -24.47 2.71
CA LEU A 65 -14.31 -23.59 3.40
C LEU A 65 -14.14 -23.90 4.90
N PHE A 66 -15.17 -24.38 5.58
CA PHE A 66 -15.06 -24.70 7.00
C PHE A 66 -14.31 -26.01 7.23
N LYS A 67 -14.51 -27.01 6.37
CA LYS A 67 -13.72 -28.25 6.34
C LYS A 67 -12.27 -27.98 6.05
N GLU A 68 -12.03 -27.10 5.09
CA GLU A 68 -10.70 -26.69 4.67
C GLU A 68 -9.94 -25.92 5.75
N ARG A 69 -10.62 -25.06 6.52
CA ARG A 69 -10.04 -24.39 7.68
C ARG A 69 -9.81 -25.33 8.86
N SER A 70 -10.71 -26.28 9.12
CA SER A 70 -10.59 -27.21 10.25
C SER A 70 -9.63 -28.37 9.98
N GLU A 71 -9.52 -28.84 8.74
CA GLU A 71 -8.68 -29.98 8.32
C GLU A 71 -7.41 -29.54 7.55
N GLY A 72 -7.20 -28.23 7.36
CA GLY A 72 -6.11 -27.69 6.52
C GLY A 72 -6.20 -28.13 5.05
N ALA A 73 -7.36 -28.59 4.62
CA ALA A 73 -7.62 -29.11 3.28
C ALA A 73 -7.83 -27.97 2.28
N GLY A 74 -7.51 -28.17 0.99
CA GLY A 74 -7.98 -27.30 -0.11
C GLY A 74 -7.15 -26.06 -0.46
N HIS A 75 -6.04 -25.81 0.24
CA HIS A 75 -5.01 -24.86 -0.21
C HIS A 75 -3.67 -25.58 -0.35
N SER A 76 -2.79 -25.09 -1.24
CA SER A 76 -1.43 -25.60 -1.43
C SER A 76 -0.53 -25.53 -0.18
N TYR A 77 -0.99 -24.86 0.88
CA TYR A 77 -0.31 -24.68 2.17
C TYR A 77 -1.10 -25.38 3.29
N GLY A 78 -1.22 -26.71 3.20
CA GLY A 78 -1.87 -27.53 4.24
C GLY A 78 -1.01 -27.69 5.51
N THR A 79 -1.49 -28.49 6.46
CA THR A 79 -0.82 -28.71 7.76
C THR A 79 0.63 -29.20 7.64
N THR A 80 0.90 -30.11 6.69
CA THR A 80 2.27 -30.57 6.40
C THR A 80 3.18 -29.43 5.97
N ALA A 81 2.68 -28.51 5.13
CA ALA A 81 3.45 -27.36 4.70
C ALA A 81 3.78 -26.46 5.90
N VAL A 82 2.75 -26.07 6.69
CA VAL A 82 2.92 -25.18 7.84
C VAL A 82 3.96 -25.71 8.82
N ARG A 83 3.89 -27.00 9.19
CA ARG A 83 4.88 -27.62 10.09
C ARG A 83 6.30 -27.55 9.54
N ARG A 84 6.49 -27.86 8.25
CA ARG A 84 7.84 -27.84 7.63
C ARG A 84 8.39 -26.43 7.46
N TRP A 85 7.52 -25.44 7.30
CA TRP A 85 7.92 -24.03 7.34
C TRP A 85 8.39 -23.61 8.74
N GLU A 86 7.75 -24.07 9.82
CA GLU A 86 8.23 -23.83 11.19
C GLU A 86 9.64 -24.41 11.41
N GLU A 87 9.90 -25.61 10.90
CA GLU A 87 11.23 -26.24 10.95
C GLU A 87 12.26 -25.47 10.11
N LEU A 88 11.89 -25.01 8.90
CA LEU A 88 12.76 -24.19 8.05
C LEU A 88 13.09 -22.85 8.70
N ASN A 89 12.14 -22.22 9.40
CA ASN A 89 12.36 -20.96 10.10
C ASN A 89 13.23 -21.11 11.36
N ALA A 90 13.33 -22.31 11.92
CA ALA A 90 14.20 -22.60 13.06
C ALA A 90 15.67 -22.83 12.64
N GLU A 91 15.93 -23.02 11.34
CA GLU A 91 17.27 -23.14 10.78
C GLU A 91 17.94 -21.75 10.74
N ALA A 92 19.17 -21.66 11.26
CA ALA A 92 19.96 -20.44 11.14
C ALA A 92 20.37 -20.19 9.67
N PRO A 93 20.59 -18.93 9.24
CA PRO A 93 21.06 -18.64 7.88
C PRO A 93 22.42 -19.30 7.57
N VAL A 94 22.49 -20.12 6.52
CA VAL A 94 23.64 -20.92 6.09
C VAL A 94 24.19 -20.42 4.74
N TYR A 95 24.66 -19.18 4.70
CA TYR A 95 25.38 -18.61 3.55
C TYR A 95 26.57 -17.76 4.02
N PRO A 96 27.59 -17.50 3.16
CA PRO A 96 28.78 -16.75 3.56
C PRO A 96 28.43 -15.42 4.24
N ALA A 97 29.10 -15.14 5.36
CA ALA A 97 28.86 -13.95 6.21
C ALA A 97 27.46 -13.85 6.85
N GLY A 98 26.62 -14.88 6.79
CA GLY A 98 25.27 -14.89 7.39
C GLY A 98 25.23 -14.56 8.88
N ASP A 99 26.31 -14.87 9.62
CA ASP A 99 26.44 -14.62 11.06
C ASP A 99 27.23 -13.33 11.40
N ARG A 100 27.62 -12.54 10.39
CA ARG A 100 28.44 -11.34 10.59
C ARG A 100 27.61 -10.23 11.22
N VAL A 101 28.16 -9.63 12.28
CA VAL A 101 27.56 -8.48 12.96
C VAL A 101 28.36 -7.23 12.63
N SER A 102 27.68 -6.15 12.26
CA SER A 102 28.32 -4.86 12.01
C SER A 102 28.95 -4.32 13.32
N PRO A 103 30.23 -3.89 13.32
CA PRO A 103 30.86 -3.29 14.49
C PRO A 103 30.15 -2.02 14.99
N THR A 104 29.48 -1.29 14.11
CA THR A 104 28.69 -0.11 14.46
C THR A 104 27.42 -0.52 15.21
N VAL A 105 26.75 -1.58 14.75
CA VAL A 105 25.57 -2.14 15.41
C VAL A 105 25.91 -2.76 16.76
N GLU A 106 27.04 -3.46 16.86
CA GLU A 106 27.51 -4.06 18.11
C GLU A 106 27.80 -2.97 19.17
N ARG A 107 28.52 -1.90 18.79
CA ARG A 107 28.77 -0.75 19.68
C ARG A 107 27.49 -0.05 20.13
N ALA A 108 26.46 -0.02 19.27
CA ALA A 108 25.15 0.52 19.60
C ALA A 108 24.27 -0.44 20.42
N GLY A 109 24.69 -1.70 20.63
CA GLY A 109 23.91 -2.72 21.31
C GLY A 109 22.62 -3.12 20.57
N ALA A 110 22.59 -2.93 19.24
CA ALA A 110 21.38 -3.03 18.42
C ALA A 110 21.25 -4.34 17.64
N THR A 111 22.14 -5.33 17.86
CA THR A 111 22.24 -6.57 17.07
C THR A 111 20.91 -7.31 16.90
N ALA A 112 20.15 -7.48 17.99
CA ALA A 112 18.86 -8.16 17.95
C ALA A 112 17.73 -7.32 17.33
N SER A 113 17.86 -5.99 17.33
CA SER A 113 16.83 -5.06 16.84
C SER A 113 16.97 -4.75 15.34
N LEU A 114 18.17 -4.94 14.80
CA LEU A 114 18.50 -4.69 13.40
C LEU A 114 17.55 -5.35 12.38
N PRO A 115 17.15 -6.63 12.52
CA PRO A 115 16.19 -7.25 11.61
C PRO A 115 14.73 -6.88 11.89
N LEU A 116 14.39 -6.46 13.12
CA LEU A 116 13.01 -6.31 13.59
C LEU A 116 12.45 -4.89 13.40
N LEU A 117 13.31 -3.89 13.44
CA LEU A 117 12.92 -2.49 13.35
C LEU A 117 13.02 -2.00 11.90
N THR A 118 12.14 -1.07 11.54
CA THR A 118 12.24 -0.33 10.28
C THR A 118 13.44 0.63 10.27
N LEU A 119 13.84 1.13 9.11
CA LEU A 119 14.91 2.14 9.02
C LEU A 119 14.61 3.41 9.81
N SER A 120 13.36 3.88 9.74
CA SER A 120 12.94 5.06 10.50
C SER A 120 13.04 4.79 12.00
N GLU A 121 12.67 3.58 12.44
CA GLU A 121 12.77 3.19 13.84
C GLU A 121 14.22 3.04 14.28
N LEU A 122 15.10 2.41 13.51
CA LEU A 122 16.54 2.29 13.83
C LEU A 122 17.21 3.65 13.99
N LYS A 123 16.90 4.60 13.11
CA LYS A 123 17.46 5.95 13.17
C LYS A 123 17.04 6.65 14.44
N SER A 124 15.75 6.58 14.79
CA SER A 124 15.25 7.12 16.05
C SER A 124 15.81 6.37 17.27
N ALA A 125 15.92 5.05 17.19
CA ALA A 125 16.24 4.14 18.28
C ALA A 125 17.70 4.22 18.74
N PHE A 126 18.60 4.19 17.75
CA PHE A 126 20.03 3.95 17.96
C PHE A 126 20.91 4.94 17.20
N GLY A 127 20.31 5.94 16.51
CA GLY A 127 21.05 6.80 15.59
C GLY A 127 21.59 6.05 14.37
N LEU A 128 21.02 4.89 14.05
CA LEU A 128 21.47 4.00 12.98
C LEU A 128 20.63 4.16 11.73
N ASP A 129 21.26 4.28 10.56
CA ASP A 129 20.58 4.32 9.27
C ASP A 129 20.87 3.04 8.47
N ALA A 130 20.68 3.08 7.15
CA ALA A 130 20.94 1.93 6.29
C ALA A 130 22.41 1.47 6.31
N HIS A 131 23.37 2.34 6.65
CA HIS A 131 24.77 1.95 6.80
C HIS A 131 25.02 1.02 7.99
N ALA A 132 24.03 0.85 8.88
CA ALA A 132 24.10 -0.15 9.94
C ALA A 132 24.14 -1.59 9.40
N TYR A 133 23.69 -1.82 8.15
CA TYR A 133 23.78 -3.12 7.51
C TYR A 133 25.13 -3.37 6.84
N ASP A 134 25.91 -2.32 6.58
CA ASP A 134 27.20 -2.46 5.91
C ASP A 134 28.12 -3.38 6.73
N ASP A 135 28.82 -4.27 6.01
CA ASP A 135 29.71 -5.29 6.58
C ASP A 135 29.00 -6.25 7.56
N SER A 136 27.71 -6.55 7.32
CA SER A 136 26.93 -7.49 8.13
C SER A 136 26.35 -8.64 7.29
N GLY A 137 25.67 -9.59 7.96
CA GLY A 137 24.94 -10.66 7.27
C GLY A 137 23.66 -10.20 6.55
N PHE A 138 23.38 -8.89 6.50
CA PHE A 138 22.19 -8.31 5.90
C PHE A 138 22.46 -7.58 4.58
N ASP A 139 23.70 -7.55 4.12
CA ASP A 139 24.06 -6.95 2.83
C ASP A 139 23.54 -7.76 1.64
N ARG A 140 23.61 -7.16 0.45
CA ARG A 140 23.45 -7.90 -0.80
C ARG A 140 24.56 -8.95 -0.88
N LEU A 141 24.18 -10.20 -1.13
CA LEU A 141 25.14 -11.28 -1.36
C LEU A 141 25.85 -11.08 -2.70
N SER A 142 27.13 -11.43 -2.77
CA SER A 142 27.86 -11.46 -4.04
C SER A 142 27.38 -12.63 -4.89
N ASP A 143 27.56 -12.52 -6.21
CA ASP A 143 27.16 -13.57 -7.15
C ASP A 143 27.90 -14.88 -6.86
N GLU A 144 29.17 -14.81 -6.45
CA GLU A 144 29.96 -15.98 -6.04
C GLU A 144 29.41 -16.65 -4.78
N ALA A 145 28.97 -15.86 -3.79
CA ALA A 145 28.40 -16.38 -2.56
C ALA A 145 27.05 -17.08 -2.82
N MET A 146 26.24 -16.54 -3.73
CA MET A 146 24.99 -17.15 -4.16
C MET A 146 25.24 -18.46 -4.93
N ASP A 147 26.23 -18.47 -5.82
CA ASP A 147 26.53 -19.64 -6.66
C ASP A 147 27.16 -20.80 -5.89
N ALA A 148 27.86 -20.51 -4.81
CA ALA A 148 28.40 -21.50 -3.88
C ALA A 148 27.34 -22.11 -2.95
N PHE A 149 26.11 -21.56 -2.92
CA PHE A 149 25.05 -22.02 -2.04
C PHE A 149 24.56 -23.43 -2.40
N THR A 150 24.33 -24.25 -1.37
CA THR A 150 23.77 -25.60 -1.50
C THR A 150 22.44 -25.71 -0.76
N VAL A 151 21.50 -26.46 -1.32
CA VAL A 151 20.18 -26.68 -0.73
C VAL A 151 20.30 -27.20 0.71
N THR A 152 19.62 -26.55 1.66
CA THR A 152 19.66 -26.91 3.08
C THR A 152 18.83 -28.16 3.41
N GLU A 153 19.15 -28.84 4.52
CA GLU A 153 18.46 -30.07 4.93
C GLU A 153 16.98 -29.82 5.25
N ALA A 154 16.68 -28.72 5.95
CA ALA A 154 15.30 -28.36 6.28
C ALA A 154 14.47 -28.12 5.01
N TYR A 155 15.06 -27.46 4.00
CA TYR A 155 14.38 -27.26 2.72
C TYR A 155 14.19 -28.58 1.95
N ARG A 156 15.17 -29.48 1.94
CA ARG A 156 15.01 -30.83 1.35
C ARG A 156 13.84 -31.57 1.99
N ALA A 157 13.75 -31.53 3.32
CA ALA A 157 12.65 -32.15 4.06
C ALA A 157 11.29 -31.53 3.69
N LEU A 158 11.22 -30.19 3.61
CA LEU A 158 10.03 -29.46 3.14
C LEU A 158 9.62 -29.91 1.74
N SER A 159 10.54 -29.85 0.75
CA SER A 159 10.24 -30.20 -0.63
C SER A 159 9.76 -31.66 -0.77
N ALA A 160 10.44 -32.61 -0.11
CA ALA A 160 10.09 -34.02 -0.14
C ALA A 160 8.73 -34.34 0.52
N ASP A 161 8.42 -33.72 1.67
CA ASP A 161 7.12 -33.90 2.33
C ASP A 161 5.99 -33.27 1.53
N LEU A 162 6.21 -32.10 0.92
CA LEU A 162 5.25 -31.48 0.02
C LEU A 162 4.98 -32.36 -1.20
N ALA A 163 6.02 -32.94 -1.81
CA ALA A 163 5.88 -33.87 -2.91
C ALA A 163 5.00 -35.07 -2.52
N ARG A 164 5.31 -35.76 -1.41
CA ARG A 164 4.49 -36.87 -0.89
C ARG A 164 3.04 -36.48 -0.59
N ALA A 165 2.84 -35.30 -0.01
CA ALA A 165 1.50 -34.80 0.29
C ALA A 165 0.69 -34.55 -0.99
N ARG A 166 1.30 -33.93 -2.00
CA ARG A 166 0.69 -33.62 -3.29
C ARG A 166 0.45 -34.86 -4.14
N GLU A 167 1.33 -35.87 -4.07
CA GLU A 167 1.13 -37.19 -4.68
C GLU A 167 -0.06 -37.95 -4.11
N ARG A 168 -0.40 -37.74 -2.83
CA ARG A 168 -1.60 -38.36 -2.24
C ARG A 168 -2.84 -37.52 -2.50
N ARG A 169 -2.71 -36.19 -2.42
CA ARG A 169 -3.81 -35.24 -2.47
C ARG A 169 -3.38 -33.98 -3.24
N PRO A 170 -3.47 -33.99 -4.58
CA PRO A 170 -3.13 -32.83 -5.39
C PRO A 170 -4.06 -31.65 -5.05
N SER A 171 -3.48 -30.46 -5.05
CA SER A 171 -4.13 -29.20 -4.62
C SER A 171 -4.15 -28.13 -5.72
N ALA A 172 -3.26 -28.26 -6.70
CA ALA A 172 -3.15 -27.39 -7.87
C ALA A 172 -3.00 -28.22 -9.16
N LEU A 173 -3.24 -27.60 -10.32
CA LEU A 173 -3.15 -28.30 -11.61
C LEU A 173 -1.72 -28.81 -11.88
N ARG A 174 -0.69 -28.06 -11.48
CA ARG A 174 0.72 -28.49 -11.57
C ARG A 174 1.09 -29.72 -10.74
N ASP A 175 0.28 -30.09 -9.74
CA ASP A 175 0.54 -31.28 -8.91
C ASP A 175 0.27 -32.58 -9.69
N VAL A 176 -0.58 -32.51 -10.73
CA VAL A 176 -0.88 -33.64 -11.62
C VAL A 176 -0.17 -33.55 -12.98
N LEU A 177 0.81 -32.66 -13.12
CA LEU A 177 1.67 -32.57 -14.31
C LEU A 177 3.02 -33.20 -13.99
N ALA A 178 3.39 -34.28 -14.69
CA ALA A 178 4.72 -34.87 -14.63
C ALA A 178 5.67 -34.20 -15.63
N ILE A 179 6.94 -34.06 -15.24
CA ILE A 179 8.01 -33.62 -16.13
C ILE A 179 8.63 -34.85 -16.78
N SER A 180 8.73 -34.84 -18.10
CA SER A 180 9.48 -35.82 -18.89
C SER A 180 10.87 -35.25 -19.21
N PRO A 181 11.94 -36.06 -19.11
CA PRO A 181 13.28 -35.59 -19.46
C PRO A 181 13.38 -35.13 -20.92
N ALA A 182 14.10 -34.05 -21.17
CA ALA A 182 14.44 -33.59 -22.51
C ALA A 182 15.56 -34.43 -23.16
N GLY A 183 16.34 -35.13 -22.33
CA GLY A 183 17.49 -35.95 -22.68
C GLY A 183 18.14 -36.52 -21.43
N ASP A 184 19.38 -36.97 -21.55
CA ASP A 184 20.18 -37.44 -20.40
C ASP A 184 20.44 -36.29 -19.40
N PRO A 185 20.55 -36.59 -18.09
CA PRO A 185 20.92 -35.59 -17.11
C PRO A 185 22.23 -34.87 -17.45
N VAL A 186 22.28 -33.56 -17.20
CA VAL A 186 23.49 -32.74 -17.39
C VAL A 186 24.17 -32.44 -16.06
N ASP A 187 25.46 -32.10 -16.11
CA ASP A 187 26.20 -31.69 -14.92
C ASP A 187 25.67 -30.36 -14.37
N LEU A 188 25.64 -30.19 -13.05
CA LEU A 188 25.18 -28.96 -12.41
C LEU A 188 26.01 -27.74 -12.84
N GLY A 189 27.31 -27.91 -13.11
CA GLY A 189 28.19 -26.86 -13.62
C GLY A 189 27.82 -26.38 -15.02
N ALA A 190 27.04 -27.15 -15.79
CA ALA A 190 26.52 -26.74 -17.09
C ALA A 190 25.18 -26.00 -17.01
N VAL A 191 24.53 -25.98 -15.85
CA VAL A 191 23.26 -25.27 -15.62
C VAL A 191 23.53 -23.82 -15.20
N THR A 192 22.71 -22.89 -15.68
CA THR A 192 22.70 -21.48 -15.27
C THR A 192 22.92 -21.32 -13.75
N PRO A 193 23.80 -20.39 -13.34
CA PRO A 193 24.14 -20.18 -11.94
C PRO A 193 22.95 -19.71 -11.08
N VAL A 194 23.12 -19.73 -9.76
CA VAL A 194 22.04 -19.44 -8.80
C VAL A 194 21.62 -17.97 -8.87
N HIS A 195 22.58 -17.04 -8.95
CA HIS A 195 22.30 -15.60 -9.01
C HIS A 195 21.44 -15.20 -10.23
N ASP A 196 21.68 -15.84 -11.38
CA ASP A 196 20.88 -15.65 -12.59
C ASP A 196 19.44 -16.16 -12.43
N ILE A 197 19.25 -17.26 -11.68
CA ILE A 197 17.93 -17.81 -11.39
C ILE A 197 17.18 -16.92 -10.40
N THR A 198 17.80 -16.50 -9.30
CA THR A 198 17.16 -15.61 -8.32
C THR A 198 16.81 -14.25 -8.91
N ALA A 199 17.55 -13.75 -9.90
CA ALA A 199 17.19 -12.55 -10.66
C ALA A 199 15.85 -12.66 -11.42
N THR A 200 15.36 -13.89 -11.67
CA THR A 200 14.02 -14.12 -12.25
C THR A 200 12.90 -14.11 -11.20
N PHE A 201 13.24 -14.08 -9.91
CA PHE A 201 12.27 -14.11 -8.81
C PHE A 201 11.80 -12.72 -8.42
N ALA A 202 10.57 -12.65 -7.94
CA ALA A 202 10.00 -11.44 -7.35
C ALA A 202 9.21 -11.78 -6.09
N SER A 203 9.15 -10.86 -5.12
CA SER A 203 8.22 -11.00 -4.00
C SER A 203 6.80 -10.63 -4.43
N GLY A 204 5.80 -11.21 -3.77
CA GLY A 204 4.40 -10.85 -4.00
C GLY A 204 4.10 -9.39 -3.66
N ALA A 205 3.22 -8.77 -4.44
CA ALA A 205 2.71 -7.43 -4.18
C ALA A 205 1.80 -7.42 -2.93
N MET A 206 2.34 -7.05 -1.77
CA MET A 206 1.64 -7.03 -0.48
C MET A 206 1.79 -5.64 0.13
N SER A 207 0.69 -4.98 0.45
CA SER A 207 0.74 -3.56 0.83
C SER A 207 1.22 -3.33 2.26
N HIS A 208 2.00 -2.27 2.47
CA HIS A 208 2.12 -1.64 3.78
C HIS A 208 0.72 -1.21 4.25
N GLY A 209 0.28 -1.72 5.40
CA GLY A 209 -1.10 -1.67 5.89
C GLY A 209 -1.77 -3.03 5.89
N ALA A 210 -1.61 -3.84 4.83
CA ALA A 210 -1.93 -5.26 4.94
C ALA A 210 -0.91 -5.96 5.84
N LEU A 211 0.37 -5.66 5.64
CA LEU A 211 1.49 -6.01 6.52
C LEU A 211 1.84 -4.82 7.44
N VAL A 212 2.38 -5.10 8.62
CA VAL A 212 3.07 -4.08 9.43
C VAL A 212 4.36 -3.63 8.72
N ALA A 213 4.88 -2.45 9.06
CA ALA A 213 6.04 -1.87 8.38
C ALA A 213 7.28 -2.78 8.43
N SER A 214 7.61 -3.31 9.60
CA SER A 214 8.76 -4.20 9.83
C SER A 214 8.70 -5.46 8.97
N ALA A 215 7.56 -6.14 8.93
CA ALA A 215 7.36 -7.32 8.08
C ALA A 215 7.45 -6.99 6.58
N HIS A 216 6.94 -5.82 6.16
CA HIS A 216 7.02 -5.38 4.77
C HIS A 216 8.47 -5.07 4.35
N GLU A 217 9.22 -4.36 5.20
CA GLU A 217 10.65 -4.11 4.98
C GLU A 217 11.47 -5.39 5.01
N ALA A 218 11.19 -6.33 5.92
CA ALA A 218 11.91 -7.61 6.01
C ALA A 218 11.77 -8.45 4.72
N VAL A 219 10.56 -8.53 4.14
CA VAL A 219 10.38 -9.21 2.84
C VAL A 219 11.15 -8.50 1.75
N ALA A 220 11.10 -7.17 1.68
CA ALA A 220 11.80 -6.42 0.65
C ALA A 220 13.32 -6.61 0.76
N HIS A 221 13.85 -6.48 1.98
CA HIS A 221 15.26 -6.64 2.31
C HIS A 221 15.77 -8.03 1.87
N GLY A 222 15.16 -9.10 2.39
CA GLY A 222 15.60 -10.47 2.10
C GLY A 222 15.47 -10.85 0.63
N THR A 223 14.47 -10.33 -0.07
CA THR A 223 14.33 -10.50 -1.53
C THR A 223 15.47 -9.80 -2.27
N ASN A 224 15.79 -8.57 -1.90
CA ASN A 224 16.81 -7.77 -2.58
C ASN A 224 18.24 -8.29 -2.33
N MET A 225 18.47 -8.93 -1.16
CA MET A 225 19.76 -9.55 -0.80
C MET A 225 20.25 -10.55 -1.86
N VAL A 226 19.33 -11.26 -2.52
CA VAL A 226 19.64 -12.32 -3.50
C VAL A 226 19.48 -11.87 -4.95
N GLY A 227 19.33 -10.58 -5.24
CA GLY A 227 19.13 -10.11 -6.62
C GLY A 227 17.72 -10.23 -7.17
N ALA A 228 16.80 -10.82 -6.42
CA ALA A 228 15.39 -10.82 -6.76
C ALA A 228 14.76 -9.42 -6.61
N LEU A 229 13.52 -9.27 -7.08
CA LEU A 229 12.79 -8.01 -7.11
C LEU A 229 11.68 -7.98 -6.06
N SER A 230 11.84 -7.16 -5.02
CA SER A 230 10.79 -6.91 -4.02
C SER A 230 9.65 -6.02 -4.55
N ASN A 231 8.42 -6.17 -4.05
CA ASN A 231 7.24 -5.42 -4.51
C ASN A 231 6.49 -4.69 -3.38
N SER A 232 6.22 -3.40 -3.56
CA SER A 232 5.60 -2.53 -2.55
C SER A 232 4.14 -2.87 -2.26
N GLY A 233 3.42 -3.47 -3.21
CA GLY A 233 1.96 -3.52 -3.21
C GLY A 233 1.30 -2.14 -3.25
N GLU A 234 -0.02 -2.11 -3.05
CA GLU A 234 -0.90 -0.94 -3.24
C GLU A 234 -0.86 0.11 -2.10
N GLY A 235 0.07 0.00 -1.15
CA GLY A 235 0.03 0.75 0.11
C GLY A 235 0.82 2.06 0.15
N GLY A 236 1.57 2.37 -0.91
CA GLY A 236 2.64 3.36 -0.85
C GLY A 236 3.88 2.85 -0.11
N GLU A 237 4.93 3.67 -0.07
CA GLU A 237 6.18 3.37 0.62
C GLU A 237 6.79 4.63 1.21
N HIS A 238 7.26 4.57 2.46
CA HIS A 238 7.86 5.72 3.15
C HIS A 238 9.25 6.06 2.56
N LEU A 239 9.56 7.36 2.46
CA LEU A 239 10.77 7.85 1.79
C LEU A 239 12.08 7.40 2.45
N SER A 240 12.05 7.07 3.75
CA SER A 240 13.24 6.58 4.48
C SER A 240 13.84 5.29 3.91
N ARG A 241 13.10 4.59 3.04
CA ARG A 241 13.56 3.35 2.41
C ARG A 241 14.29 3.60 1.10
N TYR A 242 14.06 4.73 0.43
CA TYR A 242 14.54 4.96 -0.93
C TYR A 242 16.08 4.96 -0.96
N GLY A 243 16.67 4.40 -2.01
CA GLY A 243 18.12 4.24 -2.12
C GLY A 243 18.78 3.25 -1.15
N THR A 244 18.00 2.43 -0.44
CA THR A 244 18.51 1.41 0.48
C THR A 244 18.11 0.01 0.02
N ILE A 245 18.78 -1.04 0.50
CA ILE A 245 18.40 -2.44 0.24
C ILE A 245 16.98 -2.80 0.70
N ARG A 246 16.34 -1.95 1.53
CA ARG A 246 14.96 -2.13 2.01
C ARG A 246 13.92 -1.49 1.10
N ALA A 247 14.31 -0.70 0.10
CA ALA A 247 13.39 -0.16 -0.91
C ALA A 247 12.74 -1.27 -1.72
N SER A 248 11.45 -1.12 -2.05
CA SER A 248 10.84 -2.03 -3.02
C SER A 248 11.32 -1.72 -4.43
N ARG A 249 11.92 -2.71 -5.11
CA ARG A 249 12.40 -2.58 -6.50
C ARG A 249 11.27 -2.58 -7.53
N ILE A 250 10.11 -3.10 -7.14
CA ILE A 250 8.85 -3.02 -7.87
C ILE A 250 7.89 -2.16 -7.07
N LYS A 251 7.31 -1.16 -7.74
CA LYS A 251 6.38 -0.22 -7.13
C LYS A 251 5.04 -0.24 -7.86
N GLN A 252 3.95 -0.38 -7.13
CA GLN A 252 2.63 -0.68 -7.71
C GLN A 252 1.75 0.56 -7.92
N PHE A 253 1.16 0.64 -9.12
CA PHE A 253 0.05 1.50 -9.47
C PHE A 253 -1.24 0.69 -9.35
N ALA A 254 -2.03 0.96 -8.31
CA ALA A 254 -3.36 0.38 -8.12
C ALA A 254 -4.45 1.47 -8.21
N SER A 255 -5.72 1.08 -8.31
CA SER A 255 -6.87 1.98 -8.48
C SER A 255 -7.00 3.06 -7.40
N GLY A 256 -6.57 2.78 -6.17
CA GLY A 256 -6.59 3.76 -5.07
C GLY A 256 -5.54 4.86 -5.17
N ARG A 257 -4.50 4.68 -6.01
CA ARG A 257 -3.35 5.60 -6.17
C ARG A 257 -2.69 6.01 -4.84
N PHE A 258 -2.69 5.11 -3.85
CA PHE A 258 -2.13 5.41 -2.54
C PHE A 258 -0.60 5.53 -2.60
N GLY A 259 -0.08 6.64 -2.07
CA GLY A 259 1.36 6.85 -1.89
C GLY A 259 2.17 7.00 -3.18
N ILE A 260 1.53 7.31 -4.32
CA ILE A 260 2.20 7.57 -5.61
C ILE A 260 2.46 9.07 -5.75
N TRP A 261 3.73 9.43 -5.85
CA TRP A 261 4.21 10.82 -5.94
C TRP A 261 5.60 10.86 -6.62
N ALA A 262 6.15 12.03 -6.93
CA ALA A 262 7.41 12.15 -7.67
C ALA A 262 8.58 11.35 -7.04
N GLY A 263 8.79 11.44 -5.72
CA GLY A 263 9.87 10.70 -5.03
C GLY A 263 9.69 9.19 -4.99
N TYR A 264 8.46 8.70 -5.03
CA TYR A 264 8.19 7.27 -5.20
C TYR A 264 8.71 6.75 -6.54
N LEU A 265 8.70 7.59 -7.58
CA LEU A 265 9.16 7.27 -8.94
C LEU A 265 10.64 7.62 -9.15
N ALA A 266 11.19 8.53 -8.35
CA ALA A 266 12.58 8.95 -8.40
C ALA A 266 13.53 8.07 -7.57
N ASP A 267 13.00 7.13 -6.77
CA ASP A 267 13.79 6.18 -5.97
C ASP A 267 14.82 5.44 -6.83
N PRO A 268 16.13 5.54 -6.52
CA PRO A 268 17.17 4.92 -7.33
C PRO A 268 17.18 3.39 -7.25
N GLU A 269 16.47 2.76 -6.30
CA GLU A 269 16.30 1.30 -6.26
C GLU A 269 15.13 0.80 -7.13
N LEU A 270 14.30 1.70 -7.67
CA LEU A 270 13.20 1.32 -8.55
C LEU A 270 13.73 0.66 -9.84
N ARG A 271 13.18 -0.50 -10.18
CA ARG A 271 13.49 -1.26 -11.41
C ARG A 271 12.26 -1.50 -12.28
N GLU A 272 11.08 -1.65 -11.66
CA GLU A 272 9.83 -1.89 -12.39
C GLU A 272 8.63 -1.18 -11.73
N LEU A 273 7.68 -0.74 -12.54
CA LEU A 273 6.37 -0.26 -12.08
C LEU A 273 5.28 -1.27 -12.45
N GLU A 274 4.45 -1.67 -11.48
CA GLU A 274 3.37 -2.64 -11.70
C GLU A 274 1.99 -1.98 -11.74
N ILE A 275 1.35 -1.98 -12.91
CA ILE A 275 -0.06 -1.62 -13.05
C ILE A 275 -0.91 -2.82 -12.65
N LYS A 276 -1.65 -2.69 -11.55
CA LYS A 276 -2.49 -3.75 -10.98
C LYS A 276 -3.92 -3.67 -11.50
N ILE A 277 -4.21 -4.35 -12.63
CA ILE A 277 -5.57 -4.48 -13.14
C ILE A 277 -6.44 -5.35 -12.23
N GLY A 278 -5.85 -6.38 -11.62
CA GLY A 278 -6.53 -7.22 -10.65
C GLY A 278 -5.58 -8.09 -9.83
N GLN A 279 -6.13 -8.79 -8.84
CA GLN A 279 -5.41 -9.81 -8.07
C GLN A 279 -6.22 -11.10 -7.98
N GLY A 280 -5.54 -12.24 -7.90
CA GLY A 280 -6.17 -13.57 -7.90
C GLY A 280 -7.28 -13.77 -6.87
N ALA A 281 -7.08 -13.25 -5.65
CA ALA A 281 -8.05 -13.38 -4.55
C ALA A 281 -9.36 -12.58 -4.73
N LYS A 282 -9.34 -11.52 -5.54
CA LYS A 282 -10.50 -10.64 -5.78
C LYS A 282 -10.35 -9.90 -7.12
N PRO A 283 -10.55 -10.60 -8.24
CA PRO A 283 -10.21 -10.06 -9.57
C PRO A 283 -11.09 -8.89 -10.01
N GLY A 284 -12.35 -8.84 -9.58
CA GLY A 284 -13.34 -7.82 -9.97
C GLY A 284 -13.55 -6.71 -8.93
N GLU A 285 -12.67 -6.59 -7.92
CA GLU A 285 -12.82 -5.65 -6.81
C GLU A 285 -11.52 -4.88 -6.53
N GLY A 286 -11.65 -3.77 -5.81
CA GLY A 286 -10.51 -2.98 -5.33
C GLY A 286 -9.82 -3.53 -4.08
N GLY A 287 -8.68 -2.91 -3.75
CA GLY A 287 -8.01 -3.04 -2.46
C GLY A 287 -8.97 -2.73 -1.29
N GLN A 288 -8.79 -3.43 -0.17
CA GLN A 288 -9.62 -3.24 1.03
C GLN A 288 -8.69 -3.22 2.24
N LEU A 289 -8.78 -2.17 3.05
CA LEU A 289 -8.06 -2.07 4.31
C LEU A 289 -9.02 -1.64 5.43
N PRO A 290 -9.37 -2.56 6.36
CA PRO A 290 -10.29 -2.28 7.46
C PRO A 290 -9.84 -1.11 8.34
N ALA A 291 -10.80 -0.34 8.85
CA ALA A 291 -10.56 0.86 9.66
C ALA A 291 -9.56 0.67 10.84
N PRO A 292 -9.60 -0.42 11.64
CA PRO A 292 -8.64 -0.61 12.73
C PRO A 292 -7.18 -0.74 12.29
N LYS A 293 -6.93 -1.05 11.01
CA LYS A 293 -5.59 -1.13 10.42
C LYS A 293 -5.14 0.19 9.79
N VAL A 294 -6.02 1.18 9.70
CA VAL A 294 -5.68 2.53 9.21
C VAL A 294 -5.15 3.34 10.39
N THR A 295 -3.93 2.99 10.81
CA THR A 295 -3.19 3.73 11.84
C THR A 295 -2.77 5.11 11.34
N VAL A 296 -2.19 5.93 12.23
CA VAL A 296 -1.62 7.24 11.87
C VAL A 296 -0.61 7.11 10.72
N GLU A 297 0.32 6.16 10.81
CA GLU A 297 1.35 5.91 9.78
C GLU A 297 0.73 5.48 8.45
N ILE A 298 -0.28 4.61 8.48
CA ILE A 298 -0.98 4.15 7.28
C ILE A 298 -1.78 5.28 6.64
N ALA A 299 -2.50 6.08 7.44
CA ALA A 299 -3.22 7.23 6.95
C ALA A 299 -2.27 8.26 6.30
N ALA A 300 -1.09 8.47 6.90
CA ALA A 300 -0.03 9.32 6.35
C ALA A 300 0.49 8.80 5.00
N ALA A 301 0.83 7.50 4.92
CA ALA A 301 1.32 6.87 3.69
C ALA A 301 0.30 6.92 2.54
N ARG A 302 -1.00 6.88 2.87
CA ARG A 302 -2.10 6.77 1.90
C ARG A 302 -2.87 8.08 1.66
N GLY A 303 -2.55 9.15 2.38
CA GLY A 303 -3.28 10.42 2.28
C GLY A 303 -4.75 10.33 2.71
N GLY A 304 -5.02 9.54 3.76
CA GLY A 304 -6.35 9.32 4.32
C GLY A 304 -6.50 9.86 5.75
N THR A 305 -7.59 9.49 6.40
CA THR A 305 -7.89 9.82 7.81
C THR A 305 -7.65 8.59 8.67
N PRO A 306 -6.91 8.68 9.80
CA PRO A 306 -6.76 7.58 10.74
C PRO A 306 -8.12 7.02 11.17
N GLY A 307 -8.22 5.69 11.32
CA GLY A 307 -9.45 5.04 11.78
C GLY A 307 -10.64 5.08 10.80
N VAL A 308 -10.43 5.53 9.56
CA VAL A 308 -11.44 5.48 8.48
C VAL A 308 -11.06 4.39 7.48
N GLU A 309 -12.01 3.53 7.13
CA GLU A 309 -11.76 2.41 6.20
C GLU A 309 -11.35 2.89 4.80
N LEU A 310 -10.42 2.16 4.17
CA LEU A 310 -9.96 2.46 2.81
C LEU A 310 -10.37 1.33 1.86
N ILE A 311 -11.39 1.63 1.05
CA ILE A 311 -11.83 0.78 -0.06
C ILE A 311 -11.40 1.46 -1.35
N SER A 312 -10.60 0.78 -2.15
CA SER A 312 -10.21 1.30 -3.47
C SER A 312 -11.35 1.09 -4.47
N PRO A 313 -11.49 1.96 -5.48
CA PRO A 313 -12.40 1.71 -6.59
C PRO A 313 -12.05 0.37 -7.27
N PRO A 314 -13.01 -0.40 -7.78
CA PRO A 314 -12.70 -1.60 -8.56
C PRO A 314 -11.87 -1.31 -9.82
N PRO A 315 -12.21 -0.32 -10.68
CA PRO A 315 -11.39 0.01 -11.84
C PRO A 315 -10.30 1.02 -11.50
N HIS A 316 -9.24 1.02 -12.29
CA HIS A 316 -8.45 2.23 -12.51
C HIS A 316 -9.31 3.23 -13.31
N HIS A 317 -9.55 4.42 -12.77
CA HIS A 317 -10.38 5.43 -13.44
C HIS A 317 -9.74 6.04 -14.70
N ASP A 318 -8.47 5.72 -14.94
CA ASP A 318 -7.71 6.08 -16.14
C ASP A 318 -7.36 4.87 -17.01
N THR A 319 -8.07 3.73 -16.87
CA THR A 319 -7.98 2.58 -17.78
C THR A 319 -9.35 1.98 -18.10
N TYR A 320 -10.13 2.62 -18.98
CA TYR A 320 -11.42 2.09 -19.43
C TYR A 320 -11.34 1.28 -20.71
N SER A 321 -10.20 1.33 -21.39
CA SER A 321 -9.92 0.66 -22.64
C SER A 321 -8.44 0.26 -22.73
N ILE A 322 -8.05 -0.40 -23.82
CA ILE A 322 -6.65 -0.81 -24.02
C ILE A 322 -5.75 0.39 -24.37
N GLU A 323 -6.31 1.40 -25.05
CA GLU A 323 -5.65 2.65 -25.36
C GLU A 323 -5.41 3.52 -24.12
N ASP A 324 -6.33 3.47 -23.14
CA ASP A 324 -6.12 4.12 -21.84
C ASP A 324 -5.03 3.40 -21.04
N LEU A 325 -5.01 2.06 -21.06
CA LEU A 325 -3.90 1.30 -20.47
C LEU A 325 -2.56 1.63 -21.16
N ALA A 326 -2.55 1.80 -22.49
CA ALA A 326 -1.36 2.26 -23.20
C ALA A 326 -0.93 3.67 -22.74
N GLN A 327 -1.87 4.55 -22.42
CA GLN A 327 -1.55 5.85 -21.84
C GLN A 327 -1.00 5.73 -20.42
N LEU A 328 -1.55 4.88 -19.56
CA LEU A 328 -0.99 4.66 -18.22
C LEU A 328 0.40 4.01 -18.28
N ILE A 329 0.64 3.10 -19.23
CA ILE A 329 1.99 2.55 -19.48
C ILE A 329 2.94 3.67 -19.91
N HIS A 330 2.51 4.56 -20.82
CA HIS A 330 3.29 5.74 -21.21
C HIS A 330 3.62 6.60 -19.99
N ASP A 331 2.62 6.96 -19.17
CA ASP A 331 2.78 7.74 -17.93
C ASP A 331 3.80 7.08 -16.97
N CYS A 332 3.73 5.75 -16.75
CA CYS A 332 4.70 5.03 -15.92
C CYS A 332 6.12 5.05 -16.52
N LYS A 333 6.25 5.05 -17.85
CA LYS A 333 7.56 5.14 -18.52
C LYS A 333 8.24 6.50 -18.35
N ALA A 334 7.56 7.52 -17.81
CA ALA A 334 8.21 8.75 -17.37
C ALA A 334 9.32 8.48 -16.33
N ALA A 335 9.18 7.44 -15.51
CA ALA A 335 10.20 7.06 -14.52
C ALA A 335 11.44 6.38 -15.12
N ARG A 336 11.46 6.09 -16.44
CA ARG A 336 12.55 5.41 -17.17
C ARG A 336 12.84 3.98 -16.67
N VAL A 337 11.80 3.26 -16.25
CA VAL A 337 11.87 1.86 -15.76
C VAL A 337 10.90 0.94 -16.52
N ARG A 338 11.05 -0.39 -16.35
CA ARG A 338 10.14 -1.36 -16.99
C ARG A 338 8.74 -1.27 -16.41
N VAL A 339 7.72 -1.52 -17.23
CA VAL A 339 6.31 -1.52 -16.81
C VAL A 339 5.71 -2.93 -16.88
N ILE A 340 5.19 -3.38 -15.74
CA ILE A 340 4.45 -4.63 -15.58
C ILE A 340 2.95 -4.33 -15.66
N VAL A 341 2.20 -5.19 -16.32
CA VAL A 341 0.74 -5.24 -16.18
C VAL A 341 0.34 -6.55 -15.50
N LYS A 342 -0.23 -6.45 -14.30
CA LYS A 342 -0.71 -7.61 -13.53
C LYS A 342 -2.15 -7.91 -13.87
N LEU A 343 -2.35 -9.07 -14.50
CA LEU A 343 -3.63 -9.62 -14.90
C LEU A 343 -3.97 -10.82 -14.02
N VAL A 344 -5.25 -11.16 -13.95
CA VAL A 344 -5.71 -12.40 -13.32
C VAL A 344 -6.12 -13.40 -14.39
N SER A 345 -5.69 -14.65 -14.23
CA SER A 345 -6.12 -15.78 -15.06
C SER A 345 -7.64 -15.83 -15.15
N SER A 346 -8.17 -15.47 -16.32
CA SER A 346 -9.60 -15.41 -16.65
C SER A 346 -9.78 -15.79 -18.13
N GLU A 347 -10.99 -16.20 -18.53
CA GLU A 347 -11.24 -16.57 -19.92
C GLU A 347 -10.94 -15.40 -20.87
N GLY A 348 -10.13 -15.62 -21.91
CA GLY A 348 -9.76 -14.59 -22.88
C GLY A 348 -8.52 -13.77 -22.51
N ILE A 349 -7.86 -14.08 -21.38
CA ILE A 349 -6.62 -13.41 -20.96
C ILE A 349 -5.54 -13.41 -22.04
N GLY A 350 -5.45 -14.44 -22.90
CA GLY A 350 -4.47 -14.46 -23.99
C GLY A 350 -4.67 -13.32 -24.99
N THR A 351 -5.94 -12.97 -25.29
CA THR A 351 -6.26 -11.83 -26.18
C THR A 351 -5.92 -10.50 -25.50
N ILE A 352 -6.24 -10.37 -24.21
CA ILE A 352 -5.90 -9.19 -23.41
C ILE A 352 -4.39 -9.00 -23.37
N ALA A 353 -3.62 -10.07 -23.14
CA ALA A 353 -2.16 -10.03 -23.10
C ALA A 353 -1.53 -9.57 -24.43
N VAL A 354 -2.09 -9.98 -25.57
CA VAL A 354 -1.68 -9.46 -26.88
C VAL A 354 -1.90 -7.95 -26.97
N GLY A 355 -3.06 -7.46 -26.51
CA GLY A 355 -3.34 -6.02 -26.41
C GLY A 355 -2.34 -5.30 -25.51
N VAL A 356 -2.07 -5.84 -24.32
CA VAL A 356 -1.13 -5.31 -23.34
C VAL A 356 0.29 -5.23 -23.89
N ALA A 357 0.77 -6.28 -24.57
CA ALA A 357 2.07 -6.27 -25.23
C ALA A 357 2.14 -5.19 -26.31
N LYS A 358 1.07 -4.99 -27.10
CA LYS A 358 0.99 -3.91 -28.10
C LYS A 358 0.94 -2.52 -27.46
N ALA A 359 0.32 -2.39 -26.30
CA ALA A 359 0.25 -1.16 -25.51
C ALA A 359 1.60 -0.73 -24.90
N GLY A 360 2.63 -1.58 -24.99
CA GLY A 360 4.00 -1.22 -24.64
C GLY A 360 4.47 -1.71 -23.27
N ALA A 361 3.74 -2.62 -22.63
CA ALA A 361 4.21 -3.27 -21.40
C ALA A 361 5.46 -4.12 -21.66
N ASP A 362 6.37 -4.16 -20.69
CA ASP A 362 7.62 -4.91 -20.75
C ASP A 362 7.48 -6.27 -20.04
N VAL A 363 6.59 -6.34 -19.05
CA VAL A 363 6.28 -7.56 -18.28
C VAL A 363 4.77 -7.76 -18.20
N ILE A 364 4.30 -8.99 -18.35
CA ILE A 364 2.91 -9.36 -18.06
C ILE A 364 2.93 -10.36 -16.90
N ASN A 365 2.32 -9.99 -15.78
CA ASN A 365 2.21 -10.84 -14.61
C ASN A 365 0.85 -11.56 -14.61
N VAL A 366 0.85 -12.88 -14.72
CA VAL A 366 -0.36 -13.72 -14.73
C VAL A 366 -0.60 -14.30 -13.33
N ALA A 367 -1.58 -13.75 -12.62
CA ALA A 367 -1.95 -14.21 -11.29
C ALA A 367 -3.04 -15.29 -11.31
N GLY A 368 -2.82 -16.39 -10.59
CA GLY A 368 -3.85 -17.43 -10.38
C GLY A 368 -4.83 -17.07 -9.24
N ASN A 369 -5.98 -17.72 -9.22
CA ASN A 369 -7.01 -17.59 -8.17
C ASN A 369 -6.55 -17.99 -6.76
N THR A 370 -5.44 -18.72 -6.63
CA THR A 370 -4.86 -19.14 -5.35
C THR A 370 -4.01 -18.06 -4.66
N GLY A 371 -3.98 -16.84 -5.20
CA GLY A 371 -3.23 -15.72 -4.61
C GLY A 371 -3.70 -15.38 -3.19
N GLY A 372 -2.77 -15.01 -2.31
CA GLY A 372 -3.09 -14.54 -0.96
C GLY A 372 -3.78 -13.16 -0.95
N THR A 373 -4.42 -12.81 0.17
CA THR A 373 -4.91 -11.45 0.44
C THR A 373 -4.99 -11.19 1.93
N GLY A 374 -4.80 -9.93 2.34
CA GLY A 374 -5.02 -9.49 3.71
C GLY A 374 -6.50 -9.32 4.07
N ALA A 375 -7.33 -8.94 3.09
CA ALA A 375 -8.79 -8.77 3.24
C ALA A 375 -9.50 -8.88 1.87
N ALA A 376 -10.57 -9.67 1.80
CA ALA A 376 -11.45 -9.81 0.64
C ALA A 376 -12.78 -10.45 1.06
N ALA A 377 -13.81 -10.28 0.23
CA ALA A 377 -15.04 -11.03 0.37
C ALA A 377 -14.79 -12.54 0.17
N VAL A 378 -15.44 -13.37 1.00
CA VAL A 378 -15.29 -14.84 0.95
C VAL A 378 -15.76 -15.42 -0.38
N THR A 379 -16.78 -14.80 -1.00
CA THR A 379 -17.28 -15.19 -2.32
C THR A 379 -16.20 -15.06 -3.39
N SER A 380 -15.48 -13.94 -3.42
CA SER A 380 -14.43 -13.67 -4.40
C SER A 380 -13.21 -14.57 -4.20
N LEU A 381 -12.83 -14.82 -2.95
CA LEU A 381 -11.76 -15.76 -2.61
C LEU A 381 -11.98 -17.18 -3.14
N ARG A 382 -13.23 -17.59 -3.33
CA ARG A 382 -13.59 -18.96 -3.70
C ARG A 382 -13.96 -19.12 -5.17
N TYR A 383 -14.66 -18.14 -5.72
CA TYR A 383 -15.39 -18.32 -6.97
C TYR A 383 -14.89 -17.44 -8.11
N ALA A 384 -13.92 -16.56 -7.86
CA ALA A 384 -13.38 -15.66 -8.89
C ALA A 384 -11.96 -16.05 -9.33
N GLY A 385 -11.68 -15.89 -10.62
CA GLY A 385 -10.40 -16.25 -11.24
C GLY A 385 -10.26 -17.75 -11.57
N ARG A 386 -9.28 -18.06 -12.41
CA ARG A 386 -8.85 -19.43 -12.77
C ARG A 386 -7.47 -19.72 -12.19
N VAL A 387 -7.06 -20.98 -12.21
CA VAL A 387 -5.70 -21.38 -11.82
C VAL A 387 -4.65 -20.74 -12.73
N ALA A 388 -3.44 -20.51 -12.19
CA ALA A 388 -2.37 -19.80 -12.89
C ALA A 388 -1.92 -20.55 -14.16
N GLU A 389 -1.85 -21.88 -14.11
CA GLU A 389 -1.35 -22.74 -15.18
C GLU A 389 -2.13 -22.58 -16.48
N ILE A 390 -3.47 -22.46 -16.39
CA ILE A 390 -4.33 -22.26 -17.57
C ILE A 390 -4.10 -20.88 -18.17
N GLY A 391 -4.06 -19.83 -17.33
CA GLY A 391 -3.85 -18.46 -17.80
C GLY A 391 -2.47 -18.26 -18.40
N LEU A 392 -1.44 -18.83 -17.78
CA LEU A 392 -0.06 -18.75 -18.23
C LEU A 392 0.11 -19.40 -19.60
N ALA A 393 -0.39 -20.63 -19.78
CA ALA A 393 -0.34 -21.32 -21.07
C ALA A 393 -1.09 -20.53 -22.16
N GLU A 394 -2.30 -20.04 -21.86
CA GLU A 394 -3.11 -19.25 -22.81
C GLU A 394 -2.40 -17.96 -23.24
N VAL A 395 -1.76 -17.25 -22.31
CA VAL A 395 -0.99 -16.03 -22.60
C VAL A 395 0.26 -16.35 -23.42
N HIS A 396 1.03 -17.36 -23.02
CA HIS A 396 2.23 -17.78 -23.74
C HIS A 396 1.91 -18.12 -25.21
N GLN A 397 0.92 -19.00 -25.41
CA GLN A 397 0.48 -19.45 -26.73
C GLN A 397 -0.03 -18.29 -27.59
N ALA A 398 -0.83 -17.38 -27.01
CA ALA A 398 -1.36 -16.22 -27.74
C ALA A 398 -0.25 -15.26 -28.18
N LEU A 399 0.74 -15.00 -27.33
CA LEU A 399 1.86 -14.14 -27.66
C LEU A 399 2.77 -14.76 -28.73
N CYS A 400 3.01 -16.08 -28.67
CA CYS A 400 3.77 -16.80 -29.71
C CYS A 400 3.08 -16.70 -31.07
N ALA A 401 1.77 -16.95 -31.11
CA ALA A 401 0.99 -16.91 -32.35
C ALA A 401 0.91 -15.52 -33.00
N ASN A 402 1.15 -14.45 -32.22
CA ASN A 402 1.08 -13.06 -32.70
C ASN A 402 2.46 -12.40 -32.84
N GLY A 403 3.56 -13.16 -32.64
CA GLY A 403 4.93 -12.66 -32.72
C GLY A 403 5.29 -11.57 -31.72
N LEU A 404 4.70 -11.68 -30.52
CA LEU A 404 4.92 -10.74 -29.42
C LEU A 404 5.58 -11.41 -28.21
N ARG A 405 5.85 -12.72 -28.25
CA ARG A 405 6.37 -13.46 -27.09
C ARG A 405 7.77 -12.99 -26.69
N SER A 406 8.65 -12.72 -27.64
CA SER A 406 9.98 -12.15 -27.39
C SER A 406 9.95 -10.71 -26.87
N LYS A 407 8.83 -9.98 -27.00
CA LYS A 407 8.71 -8.59 -26.53
C LYS A 407 8.56 -8.48 -25.01
N VAL A 408 7.90 -9.46 -24.39
CA VAL A 408 7.46 -9.37 -22.99
C VAL A 408 8.02 -10.50 -22.15
N VAL A 409 8.42 -10.16 -20.93
CA VAL A 409 8.68 -11.15 -19.88
C VAL A 409 7.34 -11.62 -19.31
N LEU A 410 7.11 -12.93 -19.29
CA LEU A 410 5.95 -13.50 -18.60
C LEU A 410 6.28 -13.85 -17.16
N ARG A 411 5.75 -13.06 -16.23
CA ARG A 411 5.78 -13.36 -14.81
C ARG A 411 4.53 -14.15 -14.39
N VAL A 412 4.67 -15.05 -13.43
CA VAL A 412 3.53 -15.81 -12.90
C VAL A 412 3.44 -15.71 -11.38
N SER A 413 2.26 -15.37 -10.86
CA SER A 413 1.91 -15.52 -9.45
C SER A 413 1.15 -16.83 -9.25
N GLY A 414 1.90 -17.92 -9.10
CA GLY A 414 1.38 -19.28 -9.06
C GLY A 414 1.21 -19.87 -7.66
N ALA A 415 1.52 -19.11 -6.60
CA ALA A 415 1.68 -19.64 -5.23
C ALA A 415 2.76 -20.73 -5.15
N HIS A 416 3.90 -20.46 -5.79
CA HIS A 416 5.09 -21.31 -5.82
C HIS A 416 5.67 -21.53 -4.42
N GLN A 417 6.07 -22.77 -4.13
CA GLN A 417 6.72 -23.15 -2.88
C GLN A 417 8.09 -23.78 -3.10
N THR A 418 8.29 -24.49 -4.21
CA THR A 418 9.51 -25.25 -4.50
C THR A 418 10.07 -24.97 -5.90
N GLY A 419 11.30 -25.39 -6.16
CA GLY A 419 11.96 -25.28 -7.47
C GLY A 419 11.23 -26.08 -8.56
N ARG A 420 10.57 -27.19 -8.21
CA ARG A 420 9.68 -27.91 -9.13
C ARG A 420 8.53 -27.03 -9.63
N ASP A 421 7.91 -26.25 -8.74
CA ASP A 421 6.81 -25.36 -9.14
C ASP A 421 7.27 -24.32 -10.18
N VAL A 422 8.51 -23.82 -10.01
CA VAL A 422 9.17 -22.88 -10.93
C VAL A 422 9.39 -23.54 -12.29
N VAL A 423 10.02 -24.71 -12.33
CA VAL A 423 10.31 -25.42 -13.59
C VAL A 423 9.03 -25.79 -14.35
N VAL A 424 7.99 -26.29 -13.67
CA VAL A 424 6.70 -26.58 -14.32
C VAL A 424 6.10 -25.32 -14.93
N SER A 425 6.20 -24.19 -14.24
CA SER A 425 5.69 -22.91 -14.77
C SER A 425 6.55 -22.41 -15.95
N ALA A 426 7.86 -22.62 -15.93
CA ALA A 426 8.74 -22.31 -17.06
C ALA A 426 8.34 -23.15 -18.29
N LEU A 427 8.12 -24.46 -18.11
CA LEU A 427 7.64 -25.36 -19.18
C LEU A 427 6.30 -24.92 -19.77
N LEU A 428 5.42 -24.30 -18.98
CA LEU A 428 4.16 -23.69 -19.44
C LEU A 428 4.33 -22.31 -20.10
N GLY A 429 5.53 -21.70 -20.01
CA GLY A 429 5.89 -20.48 -20.75
C GLY A 429 6.31 -19.28 -19.89
N ALA A 430 6.49 -19.42 -18.57
CA ALA A 430 6.96 -18.31 -17.72
C ALA A 430 8.46 -18.03 -17.86
N ASP A 431 8.84 -16.76 -17.68
CA ASP A 431 10.23 -16.29 -17.56
C ASP A 431 10.58 -15.85 -16.12
N SER A 432 9.58 -15.45 -15.32
CA SER A 432 9.76 -14.88 -13.98
C SER A 432 8.70 -15.38 -12.99
N PHE A 433 9.03 -15.47 -11.70
CA PHE A 433 8.24 -16.20 -10.70
C PHE A 433 8.01 -15.35 -9.44
N GLU A 434 6.74 -15.18 -9.04
CA GLU A 434 6.35 -14.34 -7.90
C GLU A 434 6.03 -15.17 -6.65
N PHE A 435 6.68 -14.83 -5.52
CA PHE A 435 6.55 -15.50 -4.22
C PHE A 435 5.89 -14.57 -3.19
N GLY A 436 4.59 -14.76 -2.96
CA GLY A 436 3.84 -14.01 -1.94
C GLY A 436 3.79 -14.74 -0.60
N THR A 437 2.92 -15.76 -0.50
CA THR A 437 2.71 -16.49 0.76
C THR A 437 3.97 -17.18 1.27
N SER A 438 4.77 -17.82 0.41
CA SER A 438 6.04 -18.43 0.82
C SER A 438 7.01 -17.43 1.45
N ALA A 439 7.09 -16.21 0.92
CA ALA A 439 7.94 -15.15 1.50
C ALA A 439 7.44 -14.68 2.87
N LEU A 440 6.13 -14.74 3.14
CA LEU A 440 5.60 -14.50 4.48
C LEU A 440 5.83 -15.70 5.42
N MET A 441 5.79 -16.91 4.89
CA MET A 441 6.04 -18.12 5.67
C MET A 441 7.49 -18.24 6.12
N SER A 442 8.46 -17.81 5.28
CA SER A 442 9.87 -17.74 5.66
C SER A 442 10.17 -16.75 6.78
N ILE A 443 9.23 -15.87 7.16
CA ILE A 443 9.37 -14.93 8.27
C ILE A 443 8.31 -15.14 9.36
N GLY A 444 7.80 -16.38 9.49
CA GLY A 444 6.98 -16.78 10.64
C GLY A 444 5.46 -16.77 10.44
N CYS A 445 4.93 -16.62 9.23
CA CYS A 445 3.49 -16.77 9.00
C CYS A 445 3.00 -18.19 9.32
N VAL A 446 2.14 -18.31 10.32
CA VAL A 446 1.51 -19.59 10.75
C VAL A 446 0.19 -19.92 10.03
N MET A 447 -0.15 -19.17 8.98
CA MET A 447 -1.37 -19.39 8.16
C MET A 447 -2.70 -19.43 8.93
N ALA A 448 -2.81 -18.67 10.03
CA ALA A 448 -4.04 -18.55 10.83
C ALA A 448 -5.26 -17.92 10.10
N LYS A 449 -5.05 -17.31 8.92
CA LYS A 449 -6.08 -16.65 8.09
C LYS A 449 -6.90 -15.54 8.80
N ASN A 450 -6.34 -14.91 9.82
CA ASN A 450 -6.93 -13.78 10.56
C ASN A 450 -6.23 -12.44 10.25
N CYS A 451 -5.67 -12.30 9.05
CA CYS A 451 -4.82 -11.17 8.65
C CYS A 451 -5.51 -9.79 8.74
N ASN A 452 -6.83 -9.78 8.61
CA ASN A 452 -7.69 -8.60 8.68
C ASN A 452 -8.07 -8.20 10.11
N VAL A 453 -7.92 -9.08 11.09
CA VAL A 453 -8.40 -8.87 12.48
C VAL A 453 -7.25 -8.94 13.49
N ARG A 454 -6.59 -10.09 13.60
CA ARG A 454 -5.60 -10.35 14.65
C ARG A 454 -4.60 -11.44 14.21
N CYS A 455 -3.43 -11.01 13.77
CA CYS A 455 -2.28 -11.86 13.49
C CYS A 455 -1.65 -12.39 14.79
N PRO A 456 -1.48 -13.71 14.95
CA PRO A 456 -0.78 -14.27 16.10
C PRO A 456 0.75 -14.15 16.00
N ALA A 457 1.30 -13.90 14.81
CA ALA A 457 2.74 -13.84 14.55
C ALA A 457 3.25 -12.41 14.25
N GLY A 458 2.40 -11.39 14.43
CA GLY A 458 2.82 -9.99 14.28
C GLY A 458 2.97 -9.45 12.84
N LEU A 459 2.86 -10.27 11.79
CA LEU A 459 3.10 -9.82 10.41
C LEU A 459 2.08 -8.80 9.89
N THR A 460 0.80 -8.89 10.31
CA THR A 460 -0.29 -8.09 9.70
C THR A 460 -1.03 -7.19 10.69
N THR A 461 -0.89 -7.45 11.98
CA THR A 461 -1.37 -6.68 13.14
C THR A 461 -0.52 -7.12 14.33
N ASN A 462 -0.58 -6.40 15.46
CA ASN A 462 0.21 -6.73 16.67
C ASN A 462 1.72 -6.73 16.36
N PRO A 463 2.28 -5.62 15.82
CA PRO A 463 3.68 -5.54 15.39
C PRO A 463 4.67 -5.98 16.47
N GLU A 464 4.28 -5.90 17.74
CA GLU A 464 5.01 -6.39 18.88
C GLU A 464 5.36 -7.89 18.89
N LEU A 465 4.61 -8.72 18.17
CA LEU A 465 4.81 -10.17 18.12
C LEU A 465 5.71 -10.58 16.94
N PHE A 466 6.19 -9.61 16.15
CA PHE A 466 6.95 -9.88 14.94
C PHE A 466 8.42 -10.12 15.26
N GLU A 467 8.90 -11.32 14.96
CA GLU A 467 10.27 -11.79 15.20
C GLU A 467 10.93 -12.26 13.88
N GLY A 468 10.46 -11.76 12.73
CA GLY A 468 10.90 -12.24 11.42
C GLY A 468 12.27 -11.72 11.01
N ASP A 469 13.08 -12.60 10.41
CA ASP A 469 14.43 -12.28 9.93
C ASP A 469 14.46 -12.21 8.39
N PRO A 470 14.84 -11.08 7.76
CA PRO A 470 14.96 -10.98 6.30
C PRO A 470 15.93 -12.01 5.70
N ARG A 471 16.94 -12.45 6.44
CA ARG A 471 17.91 -13.46 6.01
C ARG A 471 17.26 -14.81 5.70
N ALA A 472 16.15 -15.14 6.37
CA ALA A 472 15.39 -16.36 6.13
C ALA A 472 14.66 -16.34 4.77
N VAL A 473 14.20 -15.16 4.32
CA VAL A 473 13.66 -14.99 2.96
C VAL A 473 14.76 -15.21 1.92
N ALA A 474 15.94 -14.62 2.14
CA ALA A 474 17.09 -14.80 1.26
C ALA A 474 17.48 -16.28 1.13
N GLN A 475 17.64 -16.98 2.26
CA GLN A 475 17.93 -18.42 2.29
C GLN A 475 16.85 -19.25 1.57
N TYR A 476 15.57 -18.95 1.80
CA TYR A 476 14.48 -19.65 1.12
C TYR A 476 14.57 -19.49 -0.40
N LEU A 477 14.82 -18.28 -0.91
CA LEU A 477 14.94 -18.03 -2.35
C LEU A 477 16.19 -18.70 -2.94
N LEU A 478 17.32 -18.73 -2.23
CA LEU A 478 18.52 -19.46 -2.64
C LEU A 478 18.26 -20.98 -2.70
N ASN A 479 17.56 -21.53 -1.72
CA ASN A 479 17.14 -22.93 -1.71
C ASN A 479 16.28 -23.28 -2.92
N VAL A 480 15.28 -22.44 -3.24
CA VAL A 480 14.43 -22.63 -4.43
C VAL A 480 15.28 -22.57 -5.71
N ALA A 481 16.17 -21.59 -5.84
CA ALA A 481 17.01 -21.43 -7.03
C ALA A 481 18.00 -22.59 -7.21
N ALA A 482 18.63 -23.06 -6.13
CA ALA A 482 19.51 -24.23 -6.17
C ALA A 482 18.73 -25.51 -6.53
N GLU A 483 17.53 -25.72 -6.00
CA GLU A 483 16.67 -26.83 -6.41
C GLU A 483 16.22 -26.71 -7.88
N VAL A 484 15.95 -25.51 -8.39
CA VAL A 484 15.67 -25.30 -9.83
C VAL A 484 16.81 -25.84 -10.68
N ARG A 485 18.08 -25.59 -10.30
CA ARG A 485 19.24 -26.12 -11.03
C ARG A 485 19.25 -27.64 -11.05
N GLU A 486 18.96 -28.27 -9.93
CA GLU A 486 18.89 -29.73 -9.81
C GLU A 486 17.77 -30.32 -10.66
N VAL A 487 16.59 -29.71 -10.64
CA VAL A 487 15.46 -30.16 -11.46
C VAL A 487 15.75 -29.99 -12.95
N LEU A 488 16.36 -28.88 -13.37
CA LEU A 488 16.78 -28.69 -14.76
C LEU A 488 17.83 -29.73 -15.18
N ALA A 489 18.88 -29.90 -14.36
CA ALA A 489 19.95 -30.85 -14.60
C ALA A 489 19.42 -32.28 -14.77
N ALA A 490 18.56 -32.72 -13.85
CA ALA A 490 17.96 -34.06 -13.87
C ALA A 490 17.08 -34.32 -15.09
N ASN A 491 16.56 -33.27 -15.74
CA ASN A 491 15.71 -33.36 -16.93
C ASN A 491 16.45 -33.00 -18.23
N GLY A 492 17.79 -32.88 -18.20
CA GLY A 492 18.61 -32.61 -19.39
C GLY A 492 18.48 -31.18 -19.92
N LEU A 493 18.18 -30.21 -19.05
CA LEU A 493 18.06 -28.79 -19.37
C LEU A 493 19.13 -27.99 -18.64
N THR A 494 19.68 -26.97 -19.30
CA THR A 494 20.73 -26.09 -18.76
C THR A 494 20.23 -24.73 -18.30
N SER A 495 18.99 -24.34 -18.63
CA SER A 495 18.44 -23.05 -18.18
C SER A 495 16.91 -23.03 -18.18
N LEU A 496 16.33 -22.10 -17.40
CA LEU A 496 14.89 -21.80 -17.46
C LEU A 496 14.46 -21.32 -18.85
N ALA A 497 15.32 -20.62 -19.57
CA ALA A 497 15.07 -20.19 -20.95
C ALA A 497 14.94 -21.38 -21.91
N GLN A 498 15.72 -22.46 -21.72
CA GLN A 498 15.58 -23.70 -22.50
C GLN A 498 14.29 -24.46 -22.14
N ALA A 499 13.86 -24.40 -20.88
CA ALA A 499 12.61 -24.99 -20.43
C ALA A 499 11.37 -24.24 -20.98
N ARG A 500 11.51 -22.93 -21.23
CA ARG A 500 10.40 -22.05 -21.59
C ARG A 500 9.51 -22.59 -22.71
N GLY A 501 8.24 -22.84 -22.39
CA GLY A 501 7.22 -23.26 -23.36
C GLY A 501 7.41 -24.68 -23.92
N ARG A 502 8.34 -25.47 -23.38
CA ARG A 502 8.54 -26.89 -23.73
C ARG A 502 7.46 -27.77 -23.10
N THR A 503 6.21 -27.48 -23.41
CA THR A 503 5.05 -28.26 -22.95
C THR A 503 5.06 -29.70 -23.46
N ASP A 504 5.87 -30.01 -24.48
CA ASP A 504 6.18 -31.37 -24.92
C ASP A 504 6.84 -32.23 -23.82
N LEU A 505 7.42 -31.60 -22.80
CA LEU A 505 8.02 -32.27 -21.64
C LEU A 505 7.03 -32.39 -20.46
N LEU A 506 5.75 -32.07 -20.65
CA LEU A 506 4.73 -32.20 -19.62
C LEU A 506 3.71 -33.28 -20.01
N SER A 507 3.31 -34.08 -19.03
CA SER A 507 2.24 -35.07 -19.17
C SER A 507 1.28 -35.01 -17.99
N VAL A 508 -0.01 -35.24 -18.22
CA VAL A 508 -1.00 -35.33 -17.13
C VAL A 508 -0.93 -36.74 -16.53
N LEU A 509 -0.73 -36.81 -15.22
CA LEU A 509 -0.72 -38.08 -14.48
C LEU A 509 -2.12 -38.71 -14.45
N ASP A 510 -2.17 -40.04 -14.55
CA ASP A 510 -3.35 -40.82 -14.20
C ASP A 510 -3.40 -40.97 -12.68
N HIS A 511 -4.16 -40.09 -12.02
CA HIS A 511 -4.17 -39.95 -10.58
C HIS A 511 -5.57 -40.19 -10.00
N PRO A 512 -5.73 -41.01 -8.94
CA PRO A 512 -7.05 -41.41 -8.42
C PRO A 512 -7.91 -40.26 -7.90
N ALA A 513 -7.31 -39.15 -7.49
CA ALA A 513 -8.05 -37.94 -7.10
C ALA A 513 -8.60 -37.11 -8.27
N ILE A 514 -8.25 -37.44 -9.52
CA ILE A 514 -8.82 -36.79 -10.70
C ILE A 514 -10.20 -37.38 -10.95
N VAL A 515 -11.25 -36.60 -10.66
CA VAL A 515 -12.63 -37.00 -10.93
C VAL A 515 -13.03 -36.49 -12.32
N GLY A 516 -13.33 -37.42 -13.24
CA GLY A 516 -13.60 -37.11 -14.64
C GLY A 516 -12.33 -37.18 -15.50
N ARG A 517 -12.23 -36.36 -16.56
CA ARG A 517 -11.07 -36.38 -17.46
C ARG A 517 -10.51 -34.98 -17.68
N ILE A 518 -9.27 -34.76 -17.24
CA ILE A 518 -8.46 -33.61 -17.64
C ILE A 518 -7.92 -33.90 -19.04
N ARG A 519 -8.19 -33.01 -19.98
CA ARG A 519 -7.73 -33.08 -21.37
C ARG A 519 -6.57 -32.10 -21.55
N PRO A 520 -5.35 -32.61 -21.84
CA PRO A 520 -4.17 -31.77 -21.92
C PRO A 520 -4.08 -30.96 -23.21
N ASP A 521 -4.85 -31.29 -24.25
CA ASP A 521 -4.60 -30.86 -25.62
C ASP A 521 -4.43 -29.34 -25.75
N ALA A 522 -5.31 -28.54 -25.13
CA ALA A 522 -5.21 -27.08 -25.17
C ALA A 522 -4.19 -26.53 -24.17
N LEU A 523 -4.08 -27.13 -22.98
CA LEU A 523 -3.16 -26.68 -21.94
C LEU A 523 -1.69 -26.86 -22.33
N LEU A 524 -1.38 -28.00 -22.94
CA LEU A 524 -0.02 -28.41 -23.30
C LEU A 524 0.26 -28.24 -24.79
N ALA A 525 -0.61 -27.58 -25.54
CA ALA A 525 -0.36 -27.23 -26.93
C ALA A 525 0.91 -26.39 -27.03
N ARG A 526 1.86 -26.88 -27.84
CA ARG A 526 3.06 -26.12 -28.22
C ARG A 526 2.75 -25.30 -29.46
N ILE A 527 3.01 -24.00 -29.38
CA ILE A 527 2.84 -23.05 -30.47
C ILE A 527 4.22 -22.50 -30.83
N ASP A 528 4.66 -22.74 -32.06
CA ASP A 528 5.91 -22.17 -32.55
C ASP A 528 5.79 -20.64 -32.61
N GLU A 529 6.81 -19.95 -32.09
CA GLU A 529 6.82 -18.50 -32.05
C GLU A 529 6.99 -17.91 -33.44
N VAL A 530 6.08 -16.99 -33.81
CA VAL A 530 6.23 -16.18 -35.02
C VAL A 530 7.26 -15.09 -34.76
N VAL A 531 8.49 -15.25 -35.25
CA VAL A 531 9.52 -14.22 -35.06
C VAL A 531 9.37 -13.14 -36.14
N ILE A 532 9.17 -11.89 -35.71
CA ILE A 532 9.16 -10.72 -36.59
C ILE A 532 10.58 -10.17 -36.68
N ALA A 533 11.15 -10.08 -37.89
CA ALA A 533 12.53 -9.65 -38.08
C ALA A 533 12.77 -8.19 -37.64
N ASP A 534 11.89 -7.27 -38.06
CA ASP A 534 12.00 -5.83 -37.80
C ASP A 534 10.71 -5.31 -37.12
N PRO A 535 10.49 -5.62 -35.84
CA PRO A 535 9.26 -5.23 -35.16
C PRO A 535 9.24 -3.72 -34.87
N VAL A 536 8.12 -3.07 -35.20
CA VAL A 536 7.86 -1.68 -34.78
C VAL A 536 7.04 -1.70 -33.50
N TYR A 537 7.61 -1.15 -32.43
CA TYR A 537 6.95 -1.08 -31.13
C TYR A 537 6.39 0.32 -30.86
N LEU A 538 5.32 0.35 -30.04
CA LEU A 538 4.84 1.60 -29.47
C LEU A 538 5.86 2.07 -28.44
N GLU A 539 6.63 3.10 -28.81
CA GLU A 539 7.62 3.72 -27.95
C GLU A 539 7.01 4.86 -27.13
N ARG A 540 7.67 5.17 -26.01
CA ARG A 540 7.38 6.39 -25.26
C ARG A 540 7.91 7.60 -26.04
N ASP A 541 7.18 8.71 -26.02
CA ASP A 541 7.64 10.00 -26.52
C ASP A 541 7.54 11.04 -25.40
N TYR A 542 8.69 11.59 -25.03
CA TYR A 542 8.89 12.63 -24.02
C TYR A 542 9.85 13.71 -24.50
N ALA A 543 9.94 13.94 -25.82
CA ALA A 543 10.89 14.89 -26.40
C ALA A 543 10.76 16.32 -25.81
N VAL A 544 9.53 16.76 -25.54
CA VAL A 544 9.26 18.05 -24.89
C VAL A 544 9.86 18.07 -23.47
N ASP A 545 9.65 17.02 -22.67
CA ASP A 545 10.18 16.93 -21.32
C ASP A 545 11.71 16.83 -21.30
N ASP A 546 12.31 16.10 -22.23
CA ASP A 546 13.77 16.01 -22.34
C ASP A 546 14.39 17.40 -22.61
N GLU A 547 13.74 18.22 -23.45
CA GLU A 547 14.15 19.61 -23.68
C GLU A 547 13.94 20.48 -22.43
N LEU A 548 12.80 20.36 -21.76
CA LEU A 548 12.53 21.09 -20.51
C LEU A 548 13.56 20.75 -19.43
N VAL A 549 13.90 19.48 -19.23
CA VAL A 549 14.90 19.04 -18.25
C VAL A 549 16.27 19.65 -18.57
N ALA A 550 16.68 19.64 -19.84
CA ALA A 550 17.95 20.24 -20.25
C ALA A 550 18.01 21.74 -19.94
N GLN A 551 16.96 22.50 -20.30
CA GLN A 551 16.89 23.94 -20.04
C GLN A 551 16.83 24.27 -18.55
N VAL A 552 16.06 23.50 -17.76
CA VAL A 552 15.97 23.70 -16.31
C VAL A 552 17.29 23.38 -15.62
N ARG A 553 17.97 22.29 -16.01
CA ARG A 553 19.30 21.96 -15.47
C ARG A 553 20.30 23.06 -15.78
N ALA A 554 20.36 23.53 -17.03
CA ALA A 554 21.26 24.62 -17.42
C ALA A 554 21.02 25.88 -16.57
N ALA A 555 19.76 26.29 -16.43
CA ALA A 555 19.43 27.48 -15.65
C ALA A 555 19.72 27.32 -14.15
N LEU A 556 19.27 26.24 -13.52
CA LEU A 556 19.38 26.08 -12.07
C LEU A 556 20.77 25.64 -11.63
N VAL A 557 21.38 24.67 -12.32
CA VAL A 557 22.65 24.04 -11.89
C VAL A 557 23.86 24.78 -12.45
N ASP A 558 23.87 25.02 -13.77
CA ASP A 558 25.05 25.62 -14.43
C ASP A 558 25.10 27.13 -14.20
N ASP A 559 23.99 27.82 -14.45
CA ASP A 559 23.87 29.28 -14.30
C ASP A 559 23.54 29.73 -12.87
N ARG A 560 23.24 28.78 -11.97
CA ARG A 560 22.86 29.04 -10.56
C ARG A 560 21.70 30.04 -10.42
N ALA A 561 20.78 30.07 -11.39
CA ALA A 561 19.62 30.94 -11.37
C ALA A 561 18.65 30.55 -10.25
N ALA A 562 18.01 31.55 -9.65
CA ALA A 562 16.95 31.31 -8.66
C ALA A 562 15.64 30.81 -9.30
N VAL A 563 15.44 31.06 -10.60
CA VAL A 563 14.24 30.65 -11.34
C VAL A 563 14.66 30.19 -12.73
N ALA A 564 14.21 29.00 -13.14
CA ALA A 564 14.28 28.51 -14.50
C ALA A 564 12.97 28.76 -15.23
N THR A 565 13.06 29.41 -16.40
CA THR A 565 11.90 29.64 -17.28
C THR A 565 12.26 29.12 -18.67
N PRO A 566 12.03 27.82 -18.95
CA PRO A 566 12.27 27.26 -20.28
C PRO A 566 11.49 28.02 -21.37
N ALA A 567 11.97 27.93 -22.61
CA ALA A 567 11.32 28.53 -23.76
C ALA A 567 9.86 28.01 -23.89
N PRO A 568 8.88 28.89 -24.16
CA PRO A 568 7.49 28.45 -24.31
C PRO A 568 7.32 27.45 -25.46
N ALA A 569 6.49 26.43 -25.24
CA ALA A 569 6.23 25.38 -26.23
C ALA A 569 4.75 25.36 -26.63
N ARG A 570 4.50 25.27 -27.94
CA ARG A 570 3.17 25.04 -28.50
C ARG A 570 2.92 23.55 -28.65
N LEU A 571 1.84 23.07 -28.03
CA LEU A 571 1.49 21.67 -27.93
C LEU A 571 0.34 21.28 -28.87
N ASP A 572 0.35 20.01 -29.28
CA ASP A 572 -0.77 19.32 -29.90
C ASP A 572 -1.10 18.01 -29.18
N ASN A 573 -2.18 17.33 -29.59
CA ASN A 573 -2.74 16.17 -28.90
C ASN A 573 -1.77 14.97 -28.82
N ARG A 574 -0.65 14.98 -29.54
CA ARG A 574 0.39 13.94 -29.48
C ARG A 574 1.37 14.18 -28.34
N ASN A 575 1.49 15.41 -27.85
CA ASN A 575 2.33 15.75 -26.71
C ASN A 575 1.65 15.29 -25.41
N LYS A 576 1.90 14.03 -25.06
CA LYS A 576 1.36 13.34 -23.89
C LYS A 576 2.31 13.43 -22.71
N GLY A 577 1.78 13.49 -21.50
CA GLY A 577 2.57 13.44 -20.28
C GLY A 577 3.50 14.65 -20.07
N VAL A 578 3.22 15.80 -20.71
CA VAL A 578 4.11 16.97 -20.65
C VAL A 578 4.31 17.42 -19.21
N GLY A 579 5.55 17.48 -18.75
CA GLY A 579 5.97 17.84 -17.40
C GLY A 579 6.12 16.66 -16.43
N ALA A 580 5.72 15.44 -16.83
CA ALA A 580 5.78 14.26 -15.99
C ALA A 580 7.22 13.78 -15.75
N GLN A 581 8.03 13.73 -16.82
CA GLN A 581 9.43 13.33 -16.73
C GLN A 581 10.23 14.40 -16.00
N LEU A 582 9.96 15.68 -16.31
CA LEU A 582 10.56 16.81 -15.62
C LEU A 582 10.36 16.73 -14.11
N ALA A 583 9.16 16.44 -13.63
CA ALA A 583 8.87 16.37 -12.21
C ALA A 583 9.67 15.26 -11.47
N ILE A 584 9.79 14.09 -12.10
CA ILE A 584 10.53 12.95 -11.56
C ILE A 584 12.04 13.23 -11.62
N ASP A 585 12.53 13.76 -12.74
CA ASP A 585 13.95 14.04 -12.94
C ASP A 585 14.44 15.18 -12.02
N LEU A 586 13.59 16.17 -11.68
CA LEU A 586 13.91 17.18 -10.67
C LEU A 586 14.05 16.58 -9.26
N GLU A 587 13.14 15.70 -8.87
CA GLU A 587 13.24 15.00 -7.58
C GLU A 587 14.51 14.15 -7.52
N ARG A 588 14.85 13.46 -8.62
CA ARG A 588 16.06 12.64 -8.73
C ARG A 588 17.33 13.47 -8.68
N LEU A 589 17.35 14.57 -9.42
CA LEU A 589 18.46 15.51 -9.46
C LEU A 589 18.83 15.98 -8.06
N LEU A 590 17.85 16.48 -7.30
CA LEU A 590 18.07 17.12 -6.01
C LEU A 590 18.44 16.14 -4.90
N ASN A 591 17.90 14.93 -4.93
CA ASN A 591 18.04 13.99 -3.81
C ASN A 591 19.08 12.89 -4.07
N TRP A 592 19.45 12.62 -5.32
CA TRP A 592 20.28 11.46 -5.67
C TRP A 592 21.42 11.73 -6.65
N GLU A 593 21.33 12.72 -7.54
CA GLU A 593 22.38 12.97 -8.56
C GLU A 593 23.38 14.04 -8.17
N LEU A 594 22.94 15.13 -7.53
CA LEU A 594 23.83 16.17 -7.04
C LEU A 594 24.42 15.80 -5.68
N ASP A 595 25.68 16.16 -5.48
CA ASP A 595 26.30 16.08 -4.16
C ASP A 595 25.56 16.99 -3.18
N GLY A 596 25.42 16.55 -1.92
CA GLY A 596 24.60 17.26 -0.93
C GLY A 596 24.91 18.76 -0.79
N PRO A 597 26.19 19.16 -0.56
CA PRO A 597 26.58 20.56 -0.48
C PRO A 597 26.35 21.35 -1.77
N GLU A 598 26.43 20.69 -2.93
CA GLU A 598 26.17 21.33 -4.22
C GLU A 598 24.68 21.65 -4.39
N ALA A 599 23.82 20.69 -4.06
CA ALA A 599 22.38 20.84 -4.09
C ALA A 599 21.89 21.90 -3.09
N ASP A 600 22.43 21.89 -1.86
CA ASP A 600 22.11 22.87 -0.81
C ASP A 600 22.55 24.30 -1.17
N ALA A 601 23.56 24.44 -2.04
CA ALA A 601 24.03 25.75 -2.52
C ALA A 601 23.17 26.33 -3.66
N LEU A 602 22.24 25.57 -4.24
CA LEU A 602 21.32 26.08 -5.25
C LEU A 602 20.30 27.02 -4.61
N ALA A 603 20.23 28.26 -5.08
CA ALA A 603 19.38 29.31 -4.50
C ALA A 603 17.90 28.92 -4.26
N PRO A 604 17.22 28.15 -5.15
CA PRO A 604 15.83 27.76 -4.92
C PRO A 604 15.64 26.49 -4.07
N VAL A 605 16.71 25.80 -3.66
CA VAL A 605 16.59 24.53 -2.94
C VAL A 605 16.30 24.77 -1.46
N LEU A 606 15.33 24.03 -0.94
CA LEU A 606 14.94 23.96 0.46
C LEU A 606 15.13 22.54 0.96
N LEU A 607 15.48 22.39 2.25
CA LEU A 607 15.66 21.12 2.93
C LEU A 607 14.63 20.98 4.05
N ASP A 608 13.88 19.88 4.08
CA ASP A 608 12.98 19.59 5.19
C ASP A 608 13.69 18.83 6.35
N ASP A 609 13.00 18.73 7.48
CA ASP A 609 13.46 18.03 8.70
C ASP A 609 13.72 16.52 8.51
N ARG A 610 13.28 15.94 7.38
CA ARG A 610 13.52 14.53 7.03
C ARG A 610 14.73 14.35 6.12
N GLY A 611 15.33 15.46 5.68
CA GLY A 611 16.47 15.47 4.77
C GLY A 611 16.08 15.43 3.29
N ARG A 612 14.80 15.66 2.93
CA ARG A 612 14.38 15.77 1.53
C ARG A 612 14.67 17.18 1.02
N ARG A 613 15.33 17.26 -0.14
CA ARG A 613 15.50 18.50 -0.90
C ARG A 613 14.36 18.71 -1.87
N TYR A 614 13.85 19.93 -1.94
CA TYR A 614 12.77 20.33 -2.85
C TYR A 614 12.95 21.79 -3.29
N LEU A 615 12.27 22.18 -4.37
CA LEU A 615 12.36 23.55 -4.88
C LEU A 615 11.35 24.48 -4.21
N ALA A 616 11.78 25.71 -3.95
CA ALA A 616 10.90 26.80 -3.52
C ALA A 616 9.79 27.04 -4.56
N PRO A 617 8.60 27.55 -4.15
CA PRO A 617 7.49 27.80 -5.07
C PRO A 617 7.91 28.64 -6.29
N ASP A 618 7.41 28.25 -7.47
CA ASP A 618 7.62 28.96 -8.75
C ASP A 618 9.09 29.09 -9.20
N SER A 619 9.96 28.19 -8.75
CA SER A 619 11.37 28.11 -9.19
C SER A 619 11.52 27.54 -10.60
N VAL A 620 10.55 26.75 -11.07
CA VAL A 620 10.51 26.24 -12.45
C VAL A 620 9.20 26.65 -13.09
N ARG A 621 9.25 27.49 -14.14
CA ARG A 621 8.06 28.08 -14.78
C ARG A 621 7.97 27.64 -16.23
N VAL A 622 7.03 26.75 -16.52
CA VAL A 622 6.81 26.19 -17.85
C VAL A 622 5.54 26.81 -18.43
N GLU A 623 5.70 27.52 -19.54
CA GLU A 623 4.63 28.17 -20.28
C GLU A 623 4.34 27.40 -21.57
N THR A 624 3.08 27.02 -21.80
CA THR A 624 2.67 26.30 -23.00
C THR A 624 1.35 26.81 -23.57
N ASP A 625 1.10 26.57 -24.86
CA ASP A 625 -0.18 26.89 -25.51
C ASP A 625 -0.64 25.78 -26.46
N GLY A 626 -1.89 25.84 -26.93
CA GLY A 626 -2.42 24.93 -27.95
C GLY A 626 -3.38 23.87 -27.39
N SER A 627 -3.18 22.62 -27.79
CA SER A 627 -4.05 21.51 -27.37
C SER A 627 -3.20 20.38 -26.81
N ALA A 628 -2.87 20.41 -25.52
CA ALA A 628 -2.04 19.40 -24.88
C ALA A 628 -2.72 18.02 -24.90
N GLY A 629 -1.92 16.97 -25.10
CA GLY A 629 -2.38 15.59 -25.04
C GLY A 629 -2.79 15.13 -23.64
N GLN A 630 -2.94 13.82 -23.51
CA GLN A 630 -3.31 13.15 -22.25
C GLN A 630 -2.23 13.36 -21.17
N SER A 631 -2.64 13.37 -19.90
CA SER A 631 -1.75 13.40 -18.73
C SER A 631 -0.86 14.64 -18.61
N TYR A 632 -1.30 15.80 -19.09
CA TYR A 632 -0.57 17.07 -18.89
C TYR A 632 -0.31 17.33 -17.39
N ALA A 633 0.93 17.68 -17.06
CA ALA A 633 1.38 17.95 -15.70
C ALA A 633 1.19 16.80 -14.70
N ALA A 634 1.15 15.55 -15.15
CA ALA A 634 1.19 14.39 -14.26
C ALA A 634 2.44 14.45 -13.36
N PHE A 635 2.32 14.01 -12.11
CA PHE A 635 3.38 14.00 -11.09
C PHE A 635 4.00 15.37 -10.75
N CYS A 636 3.42 16.48 -11.21
CA CYS A 636 3.92 17.83 -10.91
C CYS A 636 4.32 17.97 -9.43
N ASN A 637 5.53 18.48 -9.21
CA ASN A 637 6.23 18.42 -7.94
C ASN A 637 6.49 19.83 -7.38
N ASP A 638 7.01 19.88 -6.15
CA ASP A 638 7.34 21.12 -5.46
C ASP A 638 8.19 22.07 -6.30
N GLY A 639 7.84 23.36 -6.25
CA GLY A 639 8.51 24.45 -6.96
C GLY A 639 8.22 24.56 -8.46
N MET A 640 7.43 23.64 -9.04
CA MET A 640 7.01 23.72 -10.44
C MET A 640 5.73 24.57 -10.60
N ARG A 641 5.70 25.40 -11.64
CA ARG A 641 4.51 26.06 -12.16
C ARG A 641 4.35 25.76 -13.64
N LEU A 642 3.26 25.11 -14.00
CA LEU A 642 2.90 24.82 -15.39
C LEU A 642 1.66 25.62 -15.76
N ARG A 643 1.84 26.60 -16.65
CA ARG A 643 0.74 27.42 -17.17
C ARG A 643 0.49 27.07 -18.62
N HIS A 644 -0.75 26.67 -18.92
CA HIS A 644 -1.20 26.32 -20.26
C HIS A 644 -2.30 27.27 -20.72
N ARG A 645 -2.15 27.84 -21.92
CA ARG A 645 -3.21 28.60 -22.59
C ARG A 645 -3.80 27.76 -23.73
N GLY A 646 -4.96 27.16 -23.50
CA GLY A 646 -5.50 26.20 -24.45
C GLY A 646 -6.38 25.13 -23.80
N THR A 647 -6.39 23.96 -24.42
CA THR A 647 -7.14 22.78 -23.96
C THR A 647 -6.17 21.66 -23.60
N CYS A 648 -6.43 20.92 -22.53
CA CYS A 648 -5.76 19.67 -22.22
C CYS A 648 -6.74 18.50 -22.36
N ASN A 649 -6.27 17.33 -22.79
CA ASN A 649 -7.10 16.13 -22.75
C ASN A 649 -7.22 15.58 -21.30
N ASP A 650 -7.60 14.33 -21.13
CA ASP A 650 -7.85 13.71 -19.83
C ASP A 650 -6.58 13.59 -18.96
N GLY A 651 -6.77 13.47 -17.65
CA GLY A 651 -5.67 13.17 -16.72
C GLY A 651 -4.75 14.33 -16.35
N VAL A 652 -5.20 15.58 -16.50
CA VAL A 652 -4.43 16.75 -16.02
C VAL A 652 -4.07 16.60 -14.54
N GLY A 653 -2.78 16.71 -14.20
CA GLY A 653 -2.33 16.66 -12.81
C GLY A 653 -2.52 15.31 -12.10
N LYS A 654 -2.62 14.19 -12.83
CA LYS A 654 -2.58 12.84 -12.25
C LYS A 654 -1.45 12.69 -11.24
N SER A 655 -1.75 12.21 -10.04
CA SER A 655 -0.77 12.02 -8.96
C SER A 655 0.19 13.20 -8.73
N MET A 656 -0.26 14.44 -8.97
CA MET A 656 0.49 15.65 -8.60
C MET A 656 0.80 15.63 -7.10
N SER A 657 2.02 16.00 -6.74
CA SER A 657 2.55 15.97 -5.38
C SER A 657 3.10 17.32 -4.90
N GLY A 658 2.77 18.40 -5.60
CA GLY A 658 3.21 19.76 -5.27
C GLY A 658 3.07 20.68 -6.48
N GLY A 659 3.56 21.91 -6.33
CA GLY A 659 3.57 22.89 -7.43
C GLY A 659 2.18 23.43 -7.78
N THR A 660 2.09 24.12 -8.92
CA THR A 660 0.86 24.77 -9.40
C THR A 660 0.65 24.53 -10.88
N VAL A 661 -0.53 24.05 -11.26
CA VAL A 661 -0.98 23.96 -12.65
C VAL A 661 -2.09 24.97 -12.91
N VAL A 662 -1.95 25.72 -13.99
CA VAL A 662 -2.93 26.73 -14.40
C VAL A 662 -3.32 26.47 -15.85
N VAL A 663 -4.62 26.31 -16.12
CA VAL A 663 -5.17 26.17 -17.48
C VAL A 663 -6.08 27.36 -17.76
N CYS A 664 -5.67 28.20 -18.70
CA CYS A 664 -6.38 29.42 -19.09
C CYS A 664 -7.09 29.25 -20.42
N SER A 665 -8.28 29.85 -20.53
CA SER A 665 -9.06 29.83 -21.78
C SER A 665 -8.31 30.60 -22.87
N PRO A 666 -8.18 30.05 -24.09
CA PRO A 666 -7.65 30.80 -25.22
C PRO A 666 -8.65 31.81 -25.80
N GLY A 667 -9.88 31.87 -25.27
CA GLY A 667 -11.01 32.64 -25.81
C GLY A 667 -11.80 31.86 -26.87
N GLY A 668 -13.01 32.33 -27.18
CA GLY A 668 -13.87 31.76 -28.24
C GLY A 668 -14.81 30.62 -27.83
N GLY A 669 -14.80 30.17 -26.57
CA GLY A 669 -15.79 29.23 -26.02
C GLY A 669 -17.15 29.90 -25.73
N SER A 670 -18.21 29.10 -25.65
CA SER A 670 -19.54 29.60 -25.22
C SER A 670 -19.57 29.76 -23.69
N THR A 671 -20.34 30.72 -23.20
CA THR A 671 -20.64 30.90 -21.77
C THR A 671 -21.72 29.95 -21.27
N ASP A 672 -22.35 29.18 -22.16
CA ASP A 672 -23.31 28.14 -21.79
C ASP A 672 -22.59 26.97 -21.11
N VAL A 673 -23.31 26.23 -20.25
CA VAL A 673 -22.79 25.01 -19.62
C VAL A 673 -22.42 23.99 -20.70
N GLY A 674 -21.21 23.43 -20.62
CA GLY A 674 -20.61 22.57 -21.65
C GLY A 674 -19.95 23.34 -22.79
N GLY A 675 -20.02 24.67 -22.78
CA GLY A 675 -19.57 25.56 -23.85
C GLY A 675 -18.07 25.93 -23.80
N ASN A 676 -17.41 25.69 -22.66
CA ASN A 676 -16.00 26.04 -22.43
C ASN A 676 -15.25 24.92 -21.65
N VAL A 677 -15.30 23.68 -22.15
CA VAL A 677 -14.54 22.56 -21.60
C VAL A 677 -13.06 22.70 -21.97
N LEU A 678 -12.20 22.87 -20.97
CA LEU A 678 -10.76 23.08 -21.18
C LEU A 678 -9.91 21.88 -20.79
N ILE A 679 -10.38 21.03 -19.88
CA ILE A 679 -9.66 19.82 -19.48
C ILE A 679 -10.58 18.60 -19.56
N GLY A 680 -10.00 17.45 -19.88
CA GLY A 680 -10.74 16.20 -20.00
C GLY A 680 -11.13 15.58 -18.65
N ASN A 681 -11.39 14.29 -18.69
CA ASN A 681 -11.84 13.46 -17.57
C ASN A 681 -10.71 13.20 -16.55
N PHE A 682 -11.11 12.79 -15.34
CA PHE A 682 -10.26 12.27 -14.26
C PHE A 682 -8.99 13.09 -13.96
N ALA A 683 -9.04 14.40 -14.19
CA ALA A 683 -8.00 15.31 -13.72
C ALA A 683 -7.81 15.17 -12.20
N LEU A 684 -6.57 15.31 -11.73
CA LEU A 684 -6.15 15.09 -10.35
C LEU A 684 -6.39 13.66 -9.82
N PHE A 685 -6.51 12.66 -10.69
CA PHE A 685 -6.66 11.28 -10.23
C PHE A 685 -5.50 10.89 -9.29
N GLY A 686 -5.84 10.63 -8.03
CA GLY A 686 -4.88 10.22 -7.01
C GLY A 686 -3.90 11.31 -6.55
N ALA A 687 -4.14 12.60 -6.82
CA ALA A 687 -3.21 13.67 -6.46
C ALA A 687 -2.96 13.72 -4.94
N THR A 688 -1.72 13.94 -4.52
CA THR A 688 -1.28 13.97 -3.11
C THR A 688 -0.65 15.30 -2.68
N GLY A 689 -0.82 16.37 -3.46
CA GLY A 689 -0.49 17.76 -3.09
C GLY A 689 -0.67 18.74 -4.25
N GLY A 690 -0.30 20.00 -4.05
CA GLY A 690 -0.28 21.03 -5.09
C GLY A 690 -1.62 21.73 -5.37
N ARG A 691 -1.59 22.64 -6.36
CA ARG A 691 -2.73 23.48 -6.75
C ARG A 691 -3.08 23.34 -8.23
N LEU A 692 -4.37 23.30 -8.55
CA LEU A 692 -4.89 23.33 -9.92
C LEU A 692 -5.93 24.43 -10.10
N PHE A 693 -5.73 25.31 -11.08
CA PHE A 693 -6.67 26.38 -11.44
C PHE A 693 -7.08 26.26 -12.90
N VAL A 694 -8.37 26.12 -13.18
CA VAL A 694 -8.91 25.90 -14.53
C VAL A 694 -9.96 26.96 -14.85
N GLN A 695 -9.64 27.82 -15.81
CA GLN A 695 -10.52 28.91 -16.28
C GLN A 695 -11.58 28.40 -17.28
N GLY A 696 -12.26 27.33 -16.90
CA GLY A 696 -13.24 26.63 -17.74
C GLY A 696 -13.69 25.32 -17.09
N GLU A 697 -14.40 24.52 -17.85
CA GLU A 697 -15.00 23.27 -17.37
C GLU A 697 -14.05 22.08 -17.52
N ALA A 698 -14.26 21.09 -16.65
CA ALA A 698 -13.62 19.78 -16.69
C ALA A 698 -14.62 18.69 -17.07
N GLY A 699 -14.10 17.58 -17.61
CA GLY A 699 -14.88 16.37 -17.86
C GLY A 699 -15.33 15.64 -16.59
N ASP A 700 -15.71 14.38 -16.77
CA ASP A 700 -16.18 13.50 -15.71
C ASP A 700 -15.05 13.14 -14.73
N ARG A 701 -15.41 12.79 -13.50
CA ARG A 701 -14.51 12.28 -12.46
C ARG A 701 -13.36 13.21 -12.09
N PHE A 702 -13.54 14.51 -12.27
CA PHE A 702 -12.60 15.50 -11.76
C PHE A 702 -12.31 15.27 -10.27
N ALA A 703 -11.03 15.26 -9.89
CA ALA A 703 -10.55 15.01 -8.53
C ALA A 703 -10.95 13.65 -7.94
N VAL A 704 -11.19 12.64 -8.78
CA VAL A 704 -11.37 11.26 -8.31
C VAL A 704 -10.15 10.82 -7.50
N ARG A 705 -10.36 10.23 -6.32
CA ARG A 705 -9.29 9.83 -5.38
C ARG A 705 -8.31 10.96 -5.00
N ASN A 706 -8.69 12.23 -5.13
CA ASN A 706 -7.85 13.33 -4.64
C ASN A 706 -7.56 13.15 -3.14
N SER A 707 -6.28 13.23 -2.79
CA SER A 707 -5.73 12.91 -1.48
C SER A 707 -4.86 14.05 -0.94
N GLY A 708 -4.96 15.26 -1.50
CA GLY A 708 -4.26 16.42 -0.96
C GLY A 708 -4.20 17.68 -1.83
N ALA A 709 -4.58 17.60 -3.10
CA ALA A 709 -4.53 18.76 -3.99
C ALA A 709 -5.69 19.72 -3.72
N THR A 710 -5.45 21.01 -3.97
CA THR A 710 -6.46 22.05 -3.93
C THR A 710 -6.77 22.54 -5.33
N ALA A 711 -8.05 22.61 -5.69
CA ALA A 711 -8.44 22.92 -7.05
C ALA A 711 -9.60 23.91 -7.15
N VAL A 712 -9.55 24.78 -8.16
CA VAL A 712 -10.67 25.63 -8.56
C VAL A 712 -10.94 25.46 -10.05
N VAL A 713 -12.20 25.26 -10.39
CA VAL A 713 -12.68 24.92 -11.74
C VAL A 713 -14.04 25.58 -12.00
N GLU A 714 -14.36 25.87 -13.25
CA GLU A 714 -15.57 26.61 -13.65
C GLU A 714 -16.68 25.71 -14.22
N GLY A 715 -16.57 24.40 -14.00
CA GLY A 715 -17.60 23.42 -14.31
C GLY A 715 -17.06 22.00 -14.23
N LEU A 716 -17.93 21.04 -13.91
CA LEU A 716 -17.60 19.63 -13.75
C LEU A 716 -18.57 18.75 -14.53
N GLY A 717 -18.06 17.62 -15.04
CA GLY A 717 -18.87 16.51 -15.51
C GLY A 717 -19.52 15.71 -14.36
N GLU A 718 -19.86 14.46 -14.63
CA GLU A 718 -20.39 13.52 -13.64
C GLU A 718 -19.31 12.98 -12.70
N TYR A 719 -19.70 12.55 -11.50
CA TYR A 719 -18.83 11.90 -10.51
C TYR A 719 -17.64 12.75 -10.04
N GLY A 720 -17.78 14.07 -10.00
CA GLY A 720 -16.77 14.95 -9.42
C GLY A 720 -16.48 14.60 -7.94
N CYS A 721 -15.21 14.61 -7.55
CA CYS A 721 -14.72 14.27 -6.20
C CYS A 721 -15.06 12.85 -5.73
N GLU A 722 -15.27 11.91 -6.65
CA GLU A 722 -15.50 10.51 -6.32
C GLU A 722 -14.30 9.92 -5.53
N TYR A 723 -14.54 9.21 -4.43
CA TYR A 723 -13.51 8.62 -3.56
C TYR A 723 -12.44 9.59 -3.02
N MET A 724 -12.70 10.90 -2.97
CA MET A 724 -11.77 11.88 -2.41
C MET A 724 -11.50 11.59 -0.91
N THR A 725 -10.23 11.63 -0.50
CA THR A 725 -9.77 11.35 0.88
C THR A 725 -9.08 12.54 1.53
N ASN A 726 -8.67 13.56 0.78
CA ASN A 726 -8.15 14.82 1.30
C ASN A 726 -8.12 15.91 0.22
N GLY A 727 -7.75 17.13 0.59
CA GLY A 727 -7.69 18.28 -0.31
C GLY A 727 -8.96 19.13 -0.28
N ALA A 728 -9.05 20.10 -1.19
CA ALA A 728 -10.21 20.98 -1.32
C ALA A 728 -10.54 21.26 -2.79
N VAL A 729 -11.81 21.15 -3.18
CA VAL A 729 -12.25 21.45 -4.55
C VAL A 729 -13.34 22.51 -4.52
N LEU A 730 -13.18 23.57 -5.31
CA LEU A 730 -14.17 24.62 -5.51
C LEU A 730 -14.62 24.63 -6.97
N ASN A 731 -15.90 24.32 -7.19
CA ASN A 731 -16.53 24.42 -8.49
C ASN A 731 -17.38 25.69 -8.59
N LEU A 732 -17.13 26.51 -9.61
CA LEU A 732 -17.80 27.79 -9.85
C LEU A 732 -18.93 27.69 -10.89
N GLY A 733 -19.11 26.54 -11.56
CA GLY A 733 -20.10 26.39 -12.63
C GLY A 733 -20.92 25.11 -12.56
N GLY A 734 -21.29 24.57 -13.74
CA GLY A 734 -22.13 23.37 -13.86
C GLY A 734 -21.52 22.12 -13.21
N TYR A 735 -22.35 21.12 -12.93
CA TYR A 735 -21.93 19.85 -12.31
C TYR A 735 -22.90 18.72 -12.65
N GLY A 736 -22.37 17.51 -12.86
CA GLY A 736 -23.13 16.29 -13.16
C GLY A 736 -23.66 15.54 -11.93
N ASN A 737 -24.16 14.33 -12.14
CA ASN A 737 -24.65 13.44 -11.08
C ASN A 737 -23.50 12.74 -10.34
N GLY A 738 -23.77 12.17 -9.17
CA GLY A 738 -22.80 11.34 -8.44
C GLY A 738 -21.67 12.14 -7.75
N LEU A 739 -21.90 13.43 -7.51
CA LEU A 739 -20.94 14.32 -6.87
C LEU A 739 -20.58 13.80 -5.47
N ALA A 740 -19.28 13.76 -5.16
CA ALA A 740 -18.72 13.28 -3.90
C ALA A 740 -19.05 11.82 -3.52
N ASN A 741 -19.37 10.96 -4.50
CA ASN A 741 -19.64 9.56 -4.23
C ASN A 741 -18.41 8.82 -3.67
N GLY A 742 -18.56 8.16 -2.52
CA GLY A 742 -17.45 7.48 -1.83
C GLY A 742 -16.43 8.42 -1.18
N MET A 743 -16.69 9.73 -1.13
CA MET A 743 -15.80 10.71 -0.51
C MET A 743 -15.74 10.51 1.01
N SER A 744 -14.53 10.30 1.53
CA SER A 744 -14.28 10.00 2.96
C SER A 744 -13.38 11.01 3.67
N GLY A 745 -12.79 11.97 2.92
CA GLY A 745 -11.97 13.05 3.47
C GLY A 745 -11.84 14.22 2.48
N GLY A 746 -11.38 15.37 2.97
CA GLY A 746 -11.33 16.62 2.22
C GLY A 746 -12.67 17.35 2.16
N PHE A 747 -12.77 18.41 1.34
CA PHE A 747 -13.96 19.26 1.24
C PHE A 747 -14.26 19.66 -0.21
N LEU A 748 -15.54 19.68 -0.55
CA LEU A 748 -16.03 20.14 -1.85
C LEU A 748 -16.92 21.36 -1.64
N TYR A 749 -16.78 22.36 -2.51
CA TYR A 749 -17.57 23.57 -2.55
C TYR A 749 -18.19 23.73 -3.93
N GLN A 750 -19.49 24.02 -3.95
CA GLN A 750 -20.25 24.19 -5.17
C GLN A 750 -20.94 25.56 -5.15
N TYR A 751 -20.68 26.39 -6.15
CA TYR A 751 -21.52 27.54 -6.46
C TYR A 751 -22.82 27.04 -7.15
N ASP A 752 -23.95 27.15 -6.47
CA ASP A 752 -25.25 26.61 -6.90
C ASP A 752 -26.39 27.63 -6.74
N PRO A 753 -26.43 28.68 -7.58
CA PRO A 753 -27.53 29.64 -7.57
C PRO A 753 -28.89 29.02 -7.92
N ALA A 754 -28.93 27.79 -8.43
CA ALA A 754 -30.15 27.09 -8.82
C ALA A 754 -30.68 26.09 -7.77
N GLY A 755 -29.96 25.88 -6.66
CA GLY A 755 -30.34 24.96 -5.58
C GLY A 755 -30.50 23.50 -6.01
N LYS A 756 -29.66 23.01 -6.93
CA LYS A 756 -29.74 21.64 -7.49
C LYS A 756 -28.81 20.62 -6.79
N VAL A 757 -27.88 21.05 -5.94
CA VAL A 757 -26.83 20.19 -5.35
C VAL A 757 -27.40 18.99 -4.58
N GLY A 758 -28.46 19.19 -3.81
CA GLY A 758 -29.09 18.13 -3.01
C GLY A 758 -29.63 16.94 -3.82
N ARG A 759 -29.83 17.09 -5.14
CA ARG A 759 -30.28 16.01 -6.03
C ARG A 759 -29.14 15.31 -6.78
N ARG A 760 -27.93 15.86 -6.73
CA ARG A 760 -26.77 15.37 -7.52
C ARG A 760 -25.63 14.85 -6.65
N VAL A 761 -25.59 15.27 -5.39
CA VAL A 761 -24.60 14.83 -4.41
C VAL A 761 -24.95 13.47 -3.80
N SER A 762 -23.93 12.66 -3.50
CA SER A 762 -24.09 11.39 -2.78
C SER A 762 -24.39 11.63 -1.30
N ALA A 763 -25.68 11.62 -0.95
CA ALA A 763 -26.14 11.80 0.43
C ALA A 763 -25.65 10.71 1.39
N ASP A 764 -25.23 9.55 0.86
CA ASP A 764 -24.64 8.45 1.64
C ASP A 764 -23.19 8.74 2.04
N SER A 765 -22.48 9.59 1.30
CA SER A 765 -21.06 9.86 1.50
C SER A 765 -20.82 11.17 2.25
N VAL A 766 -21.62 12.20 1.97
CA VAL A 766 -21.42 13.56 2.50
C VAL A 766 -22.67 14.14 3.14
N ILE A 767 -22.47 15.14 3.98
CA ILE A 767 -23.50 16.12 4.36
C ILE A 767 -23.23 17.43 3.63
N THR A 768 -24.28 18.21 3.42
CA THR A 768 -24.20 19.53 2.77
C THR A 768 -24.68 20.63 3.71
N GLY A 769 -24.06 21.80 3.64
CA GLY A 769 -24.51 22.99 4.36
C GLY A 769 -24.14 24.28 3.64
N SER A 770 -24.57 25.41 4.19
CA SER A 770 -24.34 26.73 3.62
C SER A 770 -23.08 27.37 4.20
N ILE A 771 -22.34 28.13 3.40
CA ILE A 771 -21.22 28.95 3.93
C ILE A 771 -21.68 30.30 4.49
N ALA A 772 -22.97 30.63 4.33
CA ALA A 772 -23.50 31.95 4.65
C ALA A 772 -24.49 31.96 5.82
N ASP A 773 -24.98 30.78 6.23
CA ASP A 773 -25.94 30.63 7.31
C ASP A 773 -25.24 30.77 8.68
N ALA A 774 -25.73 31.70 9.50
CA ALA A 774 -25.15 31.95 10.83
C ALA A 774 -25.50 30.85 11.84
N ASP A 775 -26.56 30.07 11.59
CA ASP A 775 -26.97 28.97 12.45
C ASP A 775 -26.23 27.65 12.12
N ASP A 776 -25.54 27.59 10.97
CA ASP A 776 -24.68 26.46 10.62
C ASP A 776 -23.33 26.58 11.35
N PRO A 777 -22.99 25.63 12.26
CA PRO A 777 -21.78 25.71 13.06
C PRO A 777 -20.47 25.58 12.26
N PHE A 778 -20.56 25.16 10.99
CA PHE A 778 -19.42 24.97 10.11
C PHE A 778 -19.24 26.11 9.10
N ALA A 779 -20.26 26.99 8.92
CA ALA A 779 -20.29 27.99 7.86
C ALA A 779 -19.04 28.89 7.81
N ALA A 780 -18.59 29.40 8.95
CA ALA A 780 -17.48 30.35 9.01
C ALA A 780 -16.16 29.79 8.45
N LEU A 781 -15.83 28.52 8.75
CA LEU A 781 -14.59 27.92 8.25
C LEU A 781 -14.64 27.72 6.72
N HIS A 782 -15.81 27.35 6.22
CA HIS A 782 -16.06 27.08 4.81
C HIS A 782 -16.11 28.38 4.01
N HIS A 783 -16.67 29.44 4.59
CA HIS A 783 -16.62 30.80 4.05
C HIS A 783 -15.17 31.23 3.78
N ASP A 784 -14.31 31.15 4.78
CA ASP A 784 -12.92 31.61 4.66
C ASP A 784 -12.15 30.79 3.62
N ALA A 785 -12.38 29.46 3.60
CA ALA A 785 -11.78 28.57 2.60
C ALA A 785 -12.22 28.92 1.16
N VAL A 786 -13.52 29.13 0.92
CA VAL A 786 -14.03 29.49 -0.41
C VAL A 786 -13.49 30.85 -0.85
N HIS A 787 -13.52 31.86 0.02
CA HIS A 787 -13.04 33.20 -0.31
C HIS A 787 -11.55 33.18 -0.69
N LEU A 788 -10.73 32.44 0.05
CA LEU A 788 -9.30 32.26 -0.25
C LEU A 788 -9.07 31.56 -1.58
N MET A 789 -9.73 30.42 -1.82
CA MET A 789 -9.59 29.65 -3.06
C MET A 789 -10.05 30.46 -4.28
N LEU A 790 -11.15 31.21 -4.15
CA LEU A 790 -11.67 32.08 -5.20
C LEU A 790 -10.68 33.22 -5.54
N THR A 791 -10.03 33.79 -4.51
CA THR A 791 -8.99 34.81 -4.68
C THR A 791 -7.80 34.23 -5.45
N TRP A 792 -7.29 33.06 -5.05
CA TRP A 792 -6.19 32.40 -5.75
C TRP A 792 -6.51 32.10 -7.21
N HIS A 793 -7.74 31.65 -7.49
CA HIS A 793 -8.18 31.39 -8.87
C HIS A 793 -8.21 32.66 -9.71
N ALA A 794 -8.74 33.76 -9.16
CA ALA A 794 -8.76 35.05 -9.83
C ALA A 794 -7.35 35.57 -10.15
N GLU A 795 -6.41 35.43 -9.22
CA GLU A 795 -5.00 35.81 -9.39
C GLU A 795 -4.28 34.91 -10.42
N ALA A 796 -4.49 33.60 -10.35
CA ALA A 796 -3.82 32.64 -11.23
C ALA A 796 -4.33 32.73 -12.68
N THR A 797 -5.64 32.90 -12.88
CA THR A 797 -6.26 32.77 -14.20
C THR A 797 -6.73 34.08 -14.82
N GLY A 798 -6.96 35.12 -14.02
CA GLY A 798 -7.68 36.32 -14.48
C GLY A 798 -9.15 36.08 -14.80
N SER A 799 -9.77 35.01 -14.24
CA SER A 799 -11.17 34.66 -14.50
C SER A 799 -12.15 35.81 -14.22
N ALA A 800 -12.91 36.19 -15.26
CA ALA A 800 -13.97 37.19 -15.14
C ALA A 800 -15.11 36.74 -14.21
N LEU A 801 -15.40 35.42 -14.18
CA LEU A 801 -16.38 34.84 -13.27
C LEU A 801 -15.92 34.98 -11.83
N ALA A 802 -14.69 34.57 -11.52
CA ALA A 802 -14.15 34.67 -10.16
C ALA A 802 -14.09 36.12 -9.66
N GLN A 803 -13.64 37.05 -10.52
CA GLN A 803 -13.61 38.47 -10.20
C GLN A 803 -15.01 39.04 -9.94
N ARG A 804 -16.04 38.60 -10.68
CA ARG A 804 -17.43 39.02 -10.42
C ARG A 804 -17.90 38.51 -9.06
N LEU A 805 -17.71 37.22 -8.78
CA LEU A 805 -18.12 36.62 -7.51
C LEU A 805 -17.44 37.27 -6.30
N LEU A 806 -16.17 37.70 -6.43
CA LEU A 806 -15.46 38.45 -5.40
C LEU A 806 -16.00 39.88 -5.24
N ARG A 807 -16.34 40.57 -6.33
CA ARG A 807 -16.93 41.93 -6.26
C ARG A 807 -18.31 41.92 -5.59
N ASP A 808 -19.10 40.90 -5.87
CA ASP A 808 -20.49 40.77 -5.40
C ASP A 808 -20.62 39.80 -4.20
N TRP A 809 -19.51 39.56 -3.48
CA TRP A 809 -19.36 38.46 -2.51
C TRP A 809 -20.45 38.37 -1.46
N GLU A 810 -20.88 39.50 -0.89
CA GLU A 810 -21.90 39.50 0.17
C GLU A 810 -23.24 38.91 -0.27
N THR A 811 -23.57 39.01 -1.56
CA THR A 811 -24.76 38.38 -2.13
C THR A 811 -24.45 36.96 -2.58
N GLU A 812 -23.35 36.78 -3.31
CA GLU A 812 -23.02 35.52 -3.98
C GLU A 812 -22.66 34.40 -3.00
N ARG A 813 -22.12 34.72 -1.82
CA ARG A 813 -21.81 33.73 -0.76
C ARG A 813 -23.03 32.89 -0.35
N GLY A 814 -24.25 33.43 -0.49
CA GLY A 814 -25.50 32.71 -0.22
C GLY A 814 -25.79 31.56 -1.18
N SER A 815 -25.14 31.53 -2.34
CA SER A 815 -25.30 30.48 -3.35
C SER A 815 -24.26 29.37 -3.23
N PHE A 816 -23.31 29.47 -2.30
CA PHE A 816 -22.29 28.43 -2.12
C PHE A 816 -22.73 27.39 -1.11
N VAL A 817 -22.56 26.12 -1.49
CA VAL A 817 -22.82 24.95 -0.66
C VAL A 817 -21.51 24.21 -0.44
N TYR A 818 -21.20 23.89 0.81
CA TYR A 818 -20.12 22.96 1.12
C TYR A 818 -20.69 21.54 1.20
N ALA A 819 -19.88 20.56 0.81
CA ALA A 819 -20.09 19.14 1.00
C ALA A 819 -18.91 18.58 1.81
N MET A 820 -19.22 18.00 2.98
CA MET A 820 -18.22 17.43 3.88
C MET A 820 -18.48 15.93 4.14
N PRO A 821 -17.44 15.09 4.25
CA PRO A 821 -17.59 13.66 4.43
C PRO A 821 -18.28 13.27 5.74
N ARG A 822 -19.25 12.36 5.66
CA ARG A 822 -19.87 11.74 6.85
C ARG A 822 -18.86 10.97 7.68
N ALA A 823 -17.92 10.29 7.03
CA ALA A 823 -16.87 9.53 7.71
C ALA A 823 -15.99 10.43 8.58
N LEU A 824 -15.61 11.61 8.07
CA LEU A 824 -14.81 12.58 8.81
C LEU A 824 -15.58 13.14 10.02
N LEU A 825 -16.85 13.52 9.81
CA LEU A 825 -17.74 13.99 10.87
C LEU A 825 -17.93 12.91 11.96
N ALA A 826 -18.35 11.71 11.56
CA ALA A 826 -18.58 10.59 12.49
C ALA A 826 -17.33 10.18 13.26
N HIS A 827 -16.14 10.34 12.65
CA HIS A 827 -14.90 9.98 13.30
C HIS A 827 -14.41 11.05 14.28
N GLN A 828 -14.52 12.34 13.99
CA GLN A 828 -13.81 13.40 14.75
C GLN A 828 -14.73 14.34 15.55
N ASP A 829 -16.01 14.44 15.22
CA ASP A 829 -16.95 15.32 15.91
C ASP A 829 -17.51 14.67 17.17
N SER A 830 -17.31 15.32 18.32
CA SER A 830 -17.67 14.78 19.63
C SER A 830 -19.17 14.55 19.81
N ALA A 831 -20.03 15.38 19.23
CA ALA A 831 -21.48 15.16 19.28
C ALA A 831 -21.87 13.90 18.49
N THR A 832 -21.26 13.68 17.33
CA THR A 832 -21.53 12.49 16.50
C THR A 832 -20.96 11.21 17.13
N ILE A 833 -19.75 11.29 17.72
CA ILE A 833 -19.16 10.19 18.50
C ILE A 833 -20.11 9.77 19.62
N MET A 834 -20.62 10.74 20.40
CA MET A 834 -21.55 10.49 21.50
C MET A 834 -22.86 9.85 21.04
N ALA A 835 -23.35 10.20 19.85
CA ALA A 835 -24.55 9.58 19.28
C ALA A 835 -24.33 8.11 18.85
N SER A 836 -23.08 7.70 18.61
CA SER A 836 -22.73 6.37 18.09
C SER A 836 -22.39 5.33 19.16
N LEU A 837 -21.91 5.78 20.33
CA LEU A 837 -21.46 4.92 21.42
C LEU A 837 -22.16 5.32 22.72
N ASP A 838 -22.56 4.33 23.51
CA ASP A 838 -23.02 4.59 24.86
C ASP A 838 -21.84 4.99 25.77
N ARG A 839 -22.14 5.53 26.95
CA ARG A 839 -21.10 5.99 27.90
C ARG A 839 -20.07 4.91 28.22
N ARG A 840 -20.50 3.65 28.32
CA ARG A 840 -19.61 2.52 28.60
C ARG A 840 -18.66 2.28 27.43
N GLY A 841 -19.16 2.26 26.20
CA GLY A 841 -18.36 2.13 24.99
C GLY A 841 -17.34 3.26 24.85
N LEU A 842 -17.75 4.51 25.11
CA LEU A 842 -16.85 5.67 25.13
C LEU A 842 -15.72 5.50 26.16
N LEU A 843 -16.06 5.08 27.38
CA LEU A 843 -15.11 4.84 28.45
C LEU A 843 -14.11 3.73 28.09
N ASP A 844 -14.61 2.59 27.58
CA ASP A 844 -13.77 1.43 27.23
C ASP A 844 -12.83 1.75 26.06
N GLU A 845 -13.32 2.44 25.03
CA GLU A 845 -12.50 2.88 23.89
C GLU A 845 -11.40 3.86 24.33
N LEU A 846 -11.79 4.94 25.00
CA LEU A 846 -10.86 6.00 25.39
C LEU A 846 -9.80 5.47 26.36
N SER A 847 -10.20 4.64 27.33
CA SER A 847 -9.26 4.07 28.30
C SER A 847 -8.23 3.14 27.65
N THR A 848 -8.67 2.33 26.69
CA THR A 848 -7.78 1.44 25.93
C THR A 848 -6.83 2.27 25.07
N SER A 849 -7.34 3.30 24.41
CA SER A 849 -6.55 4.20 23.57
C SER A 849 -5.49 4.98 24.36
N ILE A 850 -5.87 5.58 25.51
CA ILE A 850 -4.94 6.29 26.39
C ILE A 850 -3.88 5.32 26.91
N ALA A 851 -4.27 4.12 27.34
CA ALA A 851 -3.30 3.13 27.79
C ALA A 851 -2.27 2.78 26.73
N LEU A 852 -2.72 2.60 25.48
CA LEU A 852 -1.85 2.38 24.34
C LEU A 852 -0.89 3.55 24.11
N GLU A 853 -1.40 4.79 24.16
CA GLU A 853 -0.60 6.00 23.97
C GLU A 853 0.44 6.21 25.07
N GLN A 854 0.08 5.96 26.32
CA GLN A 854 0.96 6.03 27.48
C GLN A 854 2.09 4.99 27.38
N VAL A 855 1.75 3.72 27.09
CA VAL A 855 2.74 2.66 26.84
C VAL A 855 3.63 3.02 25.66
N ARG A 856 3.06 3.58 24.57
CA ARG A 856 3.83 4.07 23.42
C ARG A 856 4.75 5.24 23.75
N GLY A 857 4.37 6.11 24.67
CA GLY A 857 5.21 7.18 25.19
C GLY A 857 6.48 6.64 25.84
N LEU A 858 6.34 5.67 26.75
CA LEU A 858 7.48 4.99 27.36
C LEU A 858 8.25 4.13 26.35
N LYS A 859 7.55 3.46 25.42
CA LYS A 859 8.16 2.70 24.34
C LYS A 859 9.03 3.57 23.46
N ARG A 860 8.63 4.78 23.10
CA ARG A 860 9.47 5.72 22.33
C ARG A 860 10.78 5.98 23.05
N ALA A 861 10.75 6.44 24.30
CA ALA A 861 11.98 6.69 25.07
C ALA A 861 12.82 5.42 25.28
N THR A 862 12.17 4.28 25.58
CA THR A 862 12.84 2.97 25.75
C THR A 862 13.46 2.46 24.46
N ARG A 863 12.82 2.73 23.31
CA ARG A 863 13.26 2.37 21.97
C ARG A 863 14.40 3.28 21.52
N GLU A 864 14.29 4.58 21.77
CA GLU A 864 15.23 5.66 21.44
C GLU A 864 16.45 5.73 22.36
N ALA A 865 16.48 4.93 23.43
CA ALA A 865 17.49 5.00 24.49
C ALA A 865 17.70 6.44 25.02
N THR A 866 16.68 7.28 24.86
CA THR A 866 16.65 8.66 25.34
C THR A 866 16.10 8.68 26.75
N ALA A 867 16.56 9.65 27.54
CA ALA A 867 15.95 9.88 28.83
C ALA A 867 14.47 10.21 28.64
N VAL A 868 13.59 9.61 29.45
CA VAL A 868 12.17 9.93 29.47
C VAL A 868 12.01 11.45 29.61
N ALA A 869 11.11 12.02 28.80
CA ALA A 869 10.84 13.46 28.79
C ALA A 869 12.13 14.28 28.57
N ASP A 870 13.01 13.83 27.67
CA ASP A 870 14.25 14.51 27.28
C ASP A 870 15.22 14.76 28.46
N GLY A 871 15.10 13.98 29.53
CA GLY A 871 15.93 14.11 30.72
C GLY A 871 15.59 15.31 31.59
N VAL A 872 14.40 15.90 31.40
CA VAL A 872 13.90 16.97 32.28
C VAL A 872 13.85 16.45 33.72
N VAL A 873 14.42 17.22 34.65
CA VAL A 873 14.33 16.97 36.09
C VAL A 873 13.52 18.11 36.70
N PRO A 874 12.39 17.83 37.40
CA PRO A 874 11.61 18.87 38.05
C PRO A 874 12.47 19.61 39.07
N ALA A 875 12.45 20.94 39.04
CA ALA A 875 13.16 21.74 40.02
C ALA A 875 12.50 21.61 41.40
N PHE A 876 13.25 21.83 42.48
CA PHE A 876 12.69 21.81 43.83
C PHE A 876 11.55 22.83 43.95
N GLY A 877 10.34 22.35 44.26
CA GLY A 877 9.11 23.17 44.33
C GLY A 877 8.25 23.17 43.06
N HIS A 878 8.68 22.53 41.97
CA HIS A 878 7.82 22.20 40.84
C HIS A 878 6.93 21.01 41.23
N THR A 879 5.72 21.31 41.68
CA THR A 879 4.66 20.34 41.92
C THR A 879 3.54 20.61 40.93
N ASP A 880 3.04 19.57 40.28
CA ASP A 880 1.85 19.62 39.42
C ASP A 880 2.04 20.37 38.07
N ASP A 881 3.17 20.15 37.39
CA ASP A 881 3.39 20.58 36.00
C ASP A 881 3.45 19.39 35.01
N GLU A 882 3.34 19.68 33.71
CA GLU A 882 3.32 18.69 32.63
C GLU A 882 4.58 17.80 32.59
N SER A 883 5.74 18.36 32.92
CA SER A 883 6.99 17.60 32.96
C SER A 883 6.98 16.59 34.10
N THR A 884 6.45 17.00 35.26
CA THR A 884 6.29 16.16 36.43
C THR A 884 5.31 15.01 36.15
N PHE A 885 4.18 15.30 35.49
CA PHE A 885 3.21 14.27 35.11
C PHE A 885 3.81 13.24 34.14
N ARG A 886 4.53 13.68 33.10
CA ARG A 886 5.20 12.79 32.14
C ARG A 886 6.18 11.83 32.82
N LEU A 887 6.98 12.33 33.76
CA LEU A 887 7.94 11.51 34.51
C LEU A 887 7.26 10.50 35.44
N LEU A 888 6.23 10.94 36.18
CA LEU A 888 5.46 10.07 37.06
C LEU A 888 4.76 8.95 36.28
N ASN A 889 4.26 9.24 35.09
CA ASN A 889 3.63 8.25 34.23
C ASN A 889 4.61 7.23 33.73
N ALA A 890 5.74 7.69 33.18
CA ALA A 890 6.79 6.81 32.71
C ALA A 890 7.31 5.90 33.84
N PHE A 891 7.51 6.45 35.05
CA PHE A 891 7.88 5.66 36.22
C PHE A 891 6.80 4.63 36.57
N THR A 892 5.53 5.03 36.56
CA THR A 892 4.40 4.12 36.85
C THR A 892 4.33 2.99 35.82
N LEU A 893 4.45 3.31 34.53
CA LEU A 893 4.45 2.32 33.44
C LEU A 893 5.65 1.38 33.56
N PHE A 894 6.82 1.91 33.89
CA PHE A 894 8.02 1.13 34.16
C PHE A 894 7.79 0.15 35.32
N GLU A 895 7.28 0.60 36.46
CA GLU A 895 6.99 -0.28 37.60
C GLU A 895 5.90 -1.33 37.27
N LEU A 896 4.83 -0.94 36.57
CA LEU A 896 3.81 -1.88 36.11
C LEU A 896 4.40 -2.96 35.19
N SER A 897 5.28 -2.58 34.27
CA SER A 897 5.97 -3.52 33.39
C SER A 897 6.89 -4.47 34.19
N ARG A 898 7.60 -3.97 35.20
CA ARG A 898 8.41 -4.79 36.12
C ARG A 898 7.57 -5.77 36.91
N GLU A 899 6.42 -5.35 37.42
CA GLU A 899 5.51 -6.22 38.16
C GLU A 899 4.95 -7.35 37.28
N VAL A 900 4.52 -7.03 36.05
CA VAL A 900 4.04 -8.04 35.09
C VAL A 900 5.17 -9.01 34.74
N ALA A 901 6.37 -8.49 34.45
CA ALA A 901 7.55 -9.29 34.16
C ALA A 901 7.91 -10.22 35.33
N ALA A 902 7.98 -9.69 36.55
CA ALA A 902 8.28 -10.46 37.75
C ALA A 902 7.24 -11.56 37.97
N ASN A 903 5.94 -11.26 37.80
CA ASN A 903 4.87 -12.24 37.92
C ASN A 903 4.97 -13.37 36.89
N ARG A 904 5.32 -13.06 35.63
CA ARG A 904 5.56 -14.07 34.58
C ARG A 904 6.78 -14.94 34.88
N LEU A 905 7.83 -14.33 35.43
CA LEU A 905 9.08 -15.01 35.72
C LEU A 905 9.07 -15.78 37.05
N ARG A 906 8.07 -15.61 37.93
CA ARG A 906 7.97 -16.28 39.26
C ARG A 906 8.24 -17.78 39.30
N LYS A 907 8.05 -18.50 38.18
CA LYS A 907 8.27 -19.95 38.08
C LYS A 907 9.61 -20.35 37.46
N SER A 908 10.43 -19.39 37.03
CA SER A 908 11.73 -19.65 36.42
C SER A 908 12.80 -19.86 37.50
N PRO A 909 13.73 -20.80 37.32
CA PRO A 909 14.73 -21.14 38.34
C PRO A 909 15.81 -20.06 38.54
N ASP A 910 16.03 -19.16 37.58
CA ASP A 910 17.08 -18.12 37.61
C ASP A 910 16.51 -16.70 37.41
N VAL A 911 15.73 -16.21 38.39
CA VAL A 911 15.18 -14.84 38.34
C VAL A 911 16.04 -13.89 39.16
N ASP A 912 16.72 -12.98 38.47
CA ASP A 912 17.47 -11.86 39.03
C ASP A 912 16.87 -10.51 38.58
N THR A 913 17.44 -9.40 39.08
CA THR A 913 16.92 -8.07 38.77
C THR A 913 17.09 -7.71 37.29
N GLU A 914 18.15 -8.23 36.66
CA GLU A 914 18.46 -7.97 35.25
C GLU A 914 17.49 -8.69 34.31
N SER A 915 17.14 -9.95 34.60
CA SER A 915 16.15 -10.70 33.81
C SER A 915 14.74 -10.13 33.95
N ILE A 916 14.35 -9.61 35.12
CA ILE A 916 13.10 -8.85 35.30
C ILE A 916 13.13 -7.55 34.48
N ALA A 917 14.22 -6.77 34.55
CA ALA A 917 14.34 -5.52 33.80
C ALA A 917 14.29 -5.75 32.29
N ARG A 918 14.94 -6.80 31.79
CA ARG A 918 14.88 -7.21 30.38
C ARG A 918 13.47 -7.63 29.97
N ALA A 919 12.80 -8.45 30.77
CA ALA A 919 11.42 -8.85 30.50
C ALA A 919 10.46 -7.65 30.54
N ALA A 920 10.64 -6.71 31.48
CA ALA A 920 9.86 -5.48 31.58
C ALA A 920 10.04 -4.57 30.34
N ARG A 921 11.29 -4.39 29.91
CA ARG A 921 11.64 -3.69 28.66
C ARG A 921 10.93 -4.34 27.46
N ASN A 922 10.95 -5.67 27.39
CA ASN A 922 10.27 -6.39 26.32
C ASN A 922 8.77 -6.09 26.35
N LEU A 923 8.08 -6.21 27.50
CA LEU A 923 6.65 -5.90 27.62
C LEU A 923 6.28 -4.50 27.11
N VAL A 924 7.13 -3.50 27.34
CA VAL A 924 6.93 -2.11 26.86
C VAL A 924 7.15 -2.01 25.35
N LEU A 925 8.27 -2.54 24.84
CA LEU A 925 8.58 -2.54 23.40
C LEU A 925 7.52 -3.30 22.59
N THR A 926 7.02 -4.37 23.19
CA THR A 926 6.01 -5.25 22.63
C THR A 926 4.58 -4.84 23.00
N GLU A 927 4.31 -3.62 23.49
CA GLU A 927 2.94 -3.15 23.80
C GLU A 927 2.07 -4.26 24.44
N ASP A 928 2.60 -4.95 25.46
CA ASP A 928 2.05 -6.25 25.87
C ASP A 928 0.60 -6.13 26.34
N PHE A 929 -0.23 -7.09 25.95
CA PHE A 929 -1.67 -7.07 26.23
C PHE A 929 -2.00 -7.01 27.73
N GLU A 930 -1.28 -7.73 28.58
CA GLU A 930 -1.50 -7.68 30.03
C GLU A 930 -1.08 -6.32 30.59
N LEU A 931 0.06 -5.79 30.14
CA LEU A 931 0.52 -4.45 30.49
C LEU A 931 -0.52 -3.39 30.10
N ILE A 932 -0.96 -3.36 28.84
CA ILE A 932 -1.98 -2.41 28.36
C ILE A 932 -3.25 -2.52 29.19
N ASN A 933 -3.74 -3.73 29.49
CA ASN A 933 -4.96 -3.88 30.30
C ASN A 933 -4.81 -3.36 31.73
N ARG A 934 -3.62 -3.53 32.34
CA ARG A 934 -3.34 -2.95 33.66
C ARG A 934 -3.33 -1.42 33.59
N VAL A 935 -2.69 -0.85 32.58
CA VAL A 935 -2.66 0.61 32.34
C VAL A 935 -4.06 1.16 32.06
N ALA A 936 -4.85 0.47 31.23
CA ALA A 936 -6.24 0.84 30.90
C ALA A 936 -7.17 0.81 32.11
N LYS A 937 -6.85 0.05 33.17
CA LYS A 937 -7.60 0.09 34.42
C LYS A 937 -7.45 1.44 35.13
N TYR A 938 -6.25 2.02 35.15
CA TYR A 938 -6.03 3.36 35.73
C TYR A 938 -6.78 4.42 34.93
N ALA A 939 -6.71 4.35 33.59
CA ALA A 939 -7.45 5.25 32.72
C ALA A 939 -8.97 5.15 32.94
N ARG A 940 -9.53 3.94 33.07
CA ARG A 940 -10.96 3.75 33.37
C ARG A 940 -11.40 4.36 34.69
N ASP A 941 -10.58 4.23 35.74
CA ASP A 941 -10.92 4.79 37.05
C ASP A 941 -10.98 6.33 37.00
N ILE A 942 -10.05 6.98 36.29
CA ILE A 942 -10.01 8.46 36.14
C ILE A 942 -11.20 8.94 35.30
N LEU A 943 -11.41 8.30 34.16
CA LEU A 943 -12.46 8.64 33.20
C LEU A 943 -13.85 8.27 33.71
N GLY A 944 -13.93 7.47 34.78
CA GLY A 944 -15.17 7.07 35.43
C GLY A 944 -16.01 8.23 35.97
N ASP A 945 -15.40 9.39 36.23
CA ASP A 945 -16.08 10.59 36.71
C ASP A 945 -16.55 11.53 35.58
N TYR A 946 -16.13 11.28 34.34
CA TYR A 946 -16.48 12.10 33.18
C TYR A 946 -17.89 11.79 32.66
N THR A 947 -18.59 12.82 32.18
CA THR A 947 -19.88 12.63 31.48
C THR A 947 -19.67 12.04 30.09
N ALA A 948 -20.74 11.54 29.46
CA ALA A 948 -20.65 11.00 28.10
C ALA A 948 -20.18 12.07 27.10
N GLU A 949 -20.65 13.30 27.25
CA GLU A 949 -20.27 14.47 26.45
C GLU A 949 -18.76 14.74 26.57
N GLN A 950 -18.22 14.71 27.79
CA GLN A 950 -16.80 14.97 28.01
C GLN A 950 -15.92 13.81 27.51
N LEU A 951 -16.34 12.56 27.69
CA LEU A 951 -15.64 11.39 27.13
C LEU A 951 -15.57 11.47 25.60
N ALA A 952 -16.68 11.82 24.95
CA ALA A 952 -16.74 11.98 23.50
C ALA A 952 -15.85 13.16 23.03
N ALA A 953 -15.80 14.26 23.77
CA ALA A 953 -14.89 15.38 23.49
C ALA A 953 -13.42 14.99 23.59
N LEU A 954 -13.04 14.16 24.57
CA LEU A 954 -11.67 13.63 24.69
C LEU A 954 -11.33 12.67 23.53
N ILE A 955 -12.24 11.78 23.13
CA ILE A 955 -12.04 10.91 21.96
C ILE A 955 -11.89 11.75 20.69
N GLY A 956 -12.75 12.75 20.49
CA GLY A 956 -12.66 13.68 19.37
C GLY A 956 -11.32 14.41 19.33
N ALA A 957 -10.87 14.95 20.46
CA ALA A 957 -9.58 15.64 20.58
C ALA A 957 -8.40 14.72 20.23
N LYS A 958 -8.41 13.46 20.70
CA LYS A 958 -7.41 12.46 20.35
C LYS A 958 -7.38 12.16 18.87
N ARG A 959 -8.54 11.89 18.26
CA ARG A 959 -8.64 11.54 16.82
C ARG A 959 -8.26 12.73 15.92
N VAL A 960 -8.52 13.96 16.36
CA VAL A 960 -8.02 15.19 15.72
C VAL A 960 -6.50 15.28 15.83
N ASN A 961 -5.92 14.95 17.00
CA ASN A 961 -4.47 14.89 17.19
C ASN A 961 -3.79 13.82 16.31
N ASP A 962 -4.38 12.62 16.24
CA ASP A 962 -3.93 11.56 15.32
C ASP A 962 -3.91 12.04 13.87
N TYR A 963 -4.94 12.78 13.46
CA TYR A 963 -5.01 13.29 12.10
C TYR A 963 -3.94 14.35 11.84
N LYS A 964 -3.65 15.23 12.80
CA LYS A 964 -2.51 16.17 12.72
C LYS A 964 -1.18 15.43 12.60
N GLN A 965 -0.97 14.39 13.39
CA GLN A 965 0.23 13.55 13.30
C GLN A 965 0.32 12.88 11.93
N ALA A 966 -0.78 12.34 11.41
CA ALA A 966 -0.82 11.72 10.09
C ALA A 966 -0.44 12.73 9.00
N LEU A 967 -0.96 13.96 9.06
CA LEU A 967 -0.61 15.04 8.12
C LEU A 967 0.89 15.39 8.18
N ALA A 968 1.49 15.44 9.37
CA ALA A 968 2.92 15.73 9.55
C ALA A 968 3.84 14.59 9.04
N LEU A 969 3.37 13.35 9.09
CA LEU A 969 4.12 12.15 8.69
C LEU A 969 4.01 11.81 7.19
N ARG A 970 3.15 12.50 6.42
CA ARG A 970 3.01 12.25 4.98
C ARG A 970 4.33 12.46 4.25
N ASN A 971 4.67 11.61 3.28
CA ASN A 971 5.78 11.86 2.36
C ASN A 971 5.63 13.23 1.67
N VAL A 972 4.43 13.48 1.11
CA VAL A 972 4.06 14.76 0.48
C VAL A 972 3.39 15.67 1.50
N ARG A 973 4.10 16.76 1.86
CA ARG A 973 3.63 17.80 2.79
C ARG A 973 3.08 19.04 2.10
N SER A 974 3.31 19.17 0.80
CA SER A 974 2.87 20.30 -0.04
C SER A 974 1.37 20.25 -0.32
N MET A 975 0.58 20.43 0.74
CA MET A 975 -0.87 20.48 0.68
C MET A 975 -1.36 21.85 1.12
N ASP A 976 -2.06 22.55 0.25
CA ASP A 976 -2.70 23.81 0.59
C ASP A 976 -4.20 23.60 0.80
N ALA A 977 -4.56 22.84 1.83
CA ALA A 977 -5.95 22.43 2.11
C ALA A 977 -6.58 23.29 3.24
N PRO A 978 -6.98 24.56 2.97
CA PRO A 978 -7.44 25.49 4.01
C PRO A 978 -8.62 24.94 4.82
N ALA A 979 -9.52 24.20 4.17
CA ALA A 979 -10.68 23.59 4.80
C ALA A 979 -10.31 22.50 5.83
N THR A 980 -9.32 21.66 5.52
CA THR A 980 -8.81 20.65 6.45
C THR A 980 -8.20 21.31 7.68
N TYR A 981 -7.42 22.37 7.52
CA TYR A 981 -6.86 23.12 8.64
C TYR A 981 -7.96 23.82 9.46
N GLY A 982 -8.94 24.45 8.80
CA GLY A 982 -10.09 25.08 9.45
C GLY A 982 -10.93 24.08 10.26
N TRP A 983 -11.15 22.88 9.73
CA TRP A 983 -11.85 21.79 10.44
C TRP A 983 -11.12 21.36 11.72
N LEU A 984 -9.80 21.15 11.63
CA LEU A 984 -8.98 20.78 12.79
C LEU A 984 -9.06 21.87 13.88
N LEU A 985 -8.91 23.14 13.49
CA LEU A 985 -9.00 24.28 14.40
C LEU A 985 -10.40 24.43 15.02
N LEU A 986 -11.46 24.15 14.26
CA LEU A 986 -12.82 24.16 14.78
C LEU A 986 -13.04 23.05 15.81
N GLN A 987 -12.66 21.82 15.49
CA GLN A 987 -12.84 20.69 16.39
C GLN A 987 -12.04 20.86 17.69
N ASP A 988 -10.80 21.37 17.60
CA ASP A 988 -10.01 21.73 18.80
C ASP A 988 -10.76 22.74 19.68
N ARG A 989 -11.31 23.82 19.09
CA ARG A 989 -12.05 24.85 19.83
C ARG A 989 -13.30 24.28 20.49
N ARG A 990 -14.09 23.47 19.77
CA ARG A 990 -15.32 22.85 20.29
C ARG A 990 -15.02 21.90 21.44
N ASN A 991 -14.01 21.05 21.29
CA ASN A 991 -13.62 20.11 22.34
C ASN A 991 -13.07 20.85 23.59
N ARG A 992 -12.26 21.90 23.41
CA ARG A 992 -11.80 22.77 24.51
C ARG A 992 -12.96 23.45 25.24
N ALA A 993 -13.95 23.94 24.52
CA ALA A 993 -15.10 24.62 25.12
C ALA A 993 -15.93 23.69 26.02
N LEU A 994 -16.09 22.42 25.65
CA LEU A 994 -16.79 21.41 26.45
C LEU A 994 -16.00 20.98 27.71
N LEU A 995 -14.68 20.99 27.62
CA LEU A 995 -13.81 20.50 28.69
C LEU A 995 -13.30 21.61 29.64
N GLY A 996 -13.47 22.90 29.28
CA GLY A 996 -12.93 24.05 30.03
C GLY A 996 -11.42 24.25 29.85
N GLY A 997 -10.70 23.16 29.60
CA GLY A 997 -9.32 23.05 29.11
C GLY A 997 -9.12 21.62 28.60
N LEU A 998 -8.15 21.38 27.72
CA LEU A 998 -7.81 20.00 27.35
C LEU A 998 -6.81 19.48 28.40
N PRO A 999 -7.22 18.61 29.35
CA PRO A 999 -6.26 18.04 30.27
C PRO A 999 -5.27 17.18 29.48
N SER A 1000 -3.99 17.22 29.85
CA SER A 1000 -3.03 16.29 29.27
C SER A 1000 -3.41 14.87 29.71
N TYR A 1001 -3.35 13.89 28.81
CA TYR A 1001 -3.47 12.50 29.24
C TYR A 1001 -2.42 12.14 30.28
N ASP A 1002 -1.29 12.86 30.25
CA ASP A 1002 -0.27 12.67 31.25
C ASP A 1002 -0.73 13.13 32.64
N GLU A 1003 -1.34 14.30 32.74
CA GLU A 1003 -1.93 14.84 33.97
C GLU A 1003 -3.03 13.91 34.51
N LEU A 1004 -3.94 13.47 33.63
CA LEU A 1004 -5.01 12.56 34.01
C LEU A 1004 -4.44 11.27 34.61
N PHE A 1005 -3.49 10.63 33.91
CA PHE A 1005 -2.90 9.38 34.38
C PHE A 1005 -2.11 9.55 35.69
N ALA A 1006 -1.27 10.59 35.79
CA ALA A 1006 -0.43 10.85 36.95
C ALA A 1006 -1.25 11.04 38.22
N SER A 1007 -2.34 11.81 38.15
CA SER A 1007 -3.20 12.12 39.30
C SER A 1007 -3.70 10.88 40.05
N ARG A 1008 -3.92 9.77 39.33
CA ARG A 1008 -4.41 8.50 39.88
C ARG A 1008 -3.30 7.49 40.15
N ALA A 1009 -2.22 7.53 39.39
CA ALA A 1009 -1.08 6.64 39.56
C ALA A 1009 -0.28 6.96 40.84
N VAL A 1010 -0.17 8.25 41.21
CA VAL A 1010 0.68 8.73 42.32
C VAL A 1010 0.38 8.06 43.67
N PRO A 1011 -0.87 7.91 44.14
CA PRO A 1011 -1.15 7.23 45.41
C PRO A 1011 -0.64 5.78 45.46
N HIS A 1012 -0.74 5.06 44.34
CA HIS A 1012 -0.26 3.69 44.22
C HIS A 1012 1.27 3.64 44.22
N VAL A 1013 1.93 4.51 43.45
CA VAL A 1013 3.39 4.68 43.44
C VAL A 1013 3.92 5.02 44.84
N ALA A 1014 3.28 5.96 45.52
CA ALA A 1014 3.66 6.36 46.88
C ALA A 1014 3.45 5.23 47.91
N GLN A 1015 2.51 4.32 47.68
CA GLN A 1015 2.33 3.12 48.51
C GLN A 1015 3.43 2.09 48.22
N SER A 1016 3.73 1.80 46.94
CA SER A 1016 4.78 0.88 46.55
C SER A 1016 6.17 1.32 47.05
N LEU A 1017 6.50 2.61 46.97
CA LEU A 1017 7.75 3.17 47.50
C LEU A 1017 7.84 3.06 49.04
N ARG A 1018 6.71 3.19 49.74
CA ARG A 1018 6.62 2.96 51.20
C ARG A 1018 6.84 1.50 51.54
N THR A 1019 6.24 0.58 50.78
CA THR A 1019 6.41 -0.87 50.97
C THR A 1019 7.83 -1.35 50.64
N ALA A 1020 8.52 -0.70 49.70
CA ALA A 1020 9.91 -0.97 49.35
C ALA A 1020 10.94 -0.40 50.35
N GLY A 1021 10.51 0.33 51.39
CA GLY A 1021 11.40 0.89 52.42
C GLY A 1021 12.23 2.10 51.97
N ILE A 1022 11.88 2.71 50.83
CA ILE A 1022 12.64 3.81 50.21
C ILE A 1022 12.33 5.18 50.86
N THR A 1023 11.19 5.31 51.55
CA THR A 1023 10.88 6.51 52.33
C THR A 1023 11.38 6.38 53.78
N ARG A 1024 12.64 6.80 54.04
CA ARG A 1024 13.08 7.14 55.41
C ARG A 1024 12.81 8.63 55.67
N GLU A 1025 11.99 8.88 56.69
CA GLU A 1025 11.86 10.12 57.48
C GLU A 1025 11.69 11.46 56.73
N LEU A 1026 10.43 11.79 56.40
CA LEU A 1026 9.96 13.18 56.39
C LEU A 1026 8.87 13.33 57.47
N SER A 1027 9.26 13.12 58.72
CA SER A 1027 8.44 13.43 59.89
C SER A 1027 9.15 14.46 60.76
N THR A 1028 9.12 15.71 60.31
CA THR A 1028 9.27 16.87 61.21
C THR A 1028 8.29 17.94 60.74
N PRO A 1029 7.23 18.24 61.52
CA PRO A 1029 6.31 19.30 61.17
C PRO A 1029 7.02 20.64 61.36
N VAL A 1030 7.26 21.37 60.26
CA VAL A 1030 7.66 22.78 60.33
C VAL A 1030 6.46 23.56 60.87
N THR A 1031 6.52 23.87 62.17
CA THR A 1031 5.63 24.81 62.82
C THR A 1031 5.80 26.18 62.18
N ARG A 1032 4.77 26.63 61.45
CA ARG A 1032 4.60 28.03 61.04
C ARG A 1032 4.51 28.91 62.29
N THR A 1033 5.55 29.67 62.59
CA THR A 1033 5.43 30.88 63.42
C THR A 1033 4.82 32.01 62.58
N LYS A 1034 3.68 32.53 63.06
CA LYS A 1034 3.10 33.80 62.63
C LYS A 1034 3.91 34.95 63.23
N ALA A 1035 4.35 35.91 62.42
CA ALA A 1035 4.35 37.36 62.71
C ALA A 1035 4.97 38.15 61.54
N GLY A 1036 4.30 39.26 61.15
CA GLY A 1036 4.85 40.33 60.32
C GLY A 1036 4.31 40.37 58.91
#